data_AF-A0AAN8IDH4-F1
#
_entry.id   AF-A0AAN8IDH4-F1
#
_cell.length_a   1.000
_cell.length_b   1.000
_cell.length_c   1.000
_cell.angle_alpha   90.00
_cell.angle_beta   90.00
_cell.angle_gamma   90.00
#
_symmetry.space_group_name_H-M   'P 1'
#
loop_
_entity.id
_entity.type
_entity.pdbx_description
1 polymer ?
#
loop_
_entity_poly.entity_id
_entity_poly.type
_entity_poly.pdbx_seq_one_letter_code
_entity_poly.pdbx_strand_id
1 'polypeptide(L)'
;VASCYVLNAAIARCNLPKIYDWGTKTVYFQPQSKGANDEKAFVGYIYFVPPTLDPQRLDIGSIYEWYKNPMPNYLMPITWYPRNFTNPELFNNLNQVGTRISDDALYGVQLGLYVIGYREYKDDEIKKFRPEHRTLARLATYTNRNSYEYRWKPQEEVINLNQVQQWYLTDWERWNTLYTYRVGYLKLAPIRPNDLNGTELLSGLVTAPISLHWLWSPEDDRFGQTTFSQQERDQRTEFVSRKAKEMCHDWYDEDGALFNFIRDTETNSSCPCVETQARLDLGRFMPHPRCSQTFRDITCTTVIGSKNCYMSAQNIYGSYAGKGNTFDNMDTSRFMTHYGQVCCYDEAGYLMQTPYQPVIKTQKEYFYNPGYPLRAYEFGTPPYMGQFEVPGLSVFHNDYMPYFLCCKFADFRCQMFYWRRPSSACQEYQPPATGQVSGAGVFNTIDNDKFIFNEPGVYNFLYIPKTVRSPEVRVQVRMERYPNRKVDFGLLGRYISQAELVQPTNATVITGVVMEATGTDRVYVMARKDTRRFRYRTDIIVGNILRYFDTIRLQRFNGVLVYVNNVERGQPEIYVVLEEAQIGIRVRESYALDIDRLPMYQESMGMLDVQISVPPQYGVRPDGDKTRETELRQRYELPRISGLMRPFPEQTSAAIMQGLTLNDVNSETYRQQIINNYRIVGSGEPGSEQNPIGTLAQGLPTDNMFTTSKDEDKQFDVFPEANLRAGPIYKTAPIYDSGPYRFDPQTGMDINQELNNCRGLQEDVSLNLQPFQSNANLMYGLQHCPDDAASIISDCGDS
;
A
#
# COMPACT_ATOMS: atom_id res chain seq x y z
N VAL A 1 17.06 18.08 -11.08
CA VAL A 1 16.68 18.74 -12.36
C VAL A 1 17.04 17.79 -13.48
N ALA A 2 16.06 17.41 -14.31
CA ALA A 2 16.27 16.57 -15.48
C ALA A 2 16.54 17.47 -16.70
N SER A 3 17.48 17.08 -17.57
CA SER A 3 17.67 17.78 -18.84
C SER A 3 16.64 17.30 -19.85
N CYS A 4 15.98 18.23 -20.54
CA CYS A 4 15.01 17.93 -21.58
C CYS A 4 15.41 18.61 -22.89
N TYR A 5 15.26 17.88 -24.00
CA TYR A 5 15.41 18.38 -25.36
C TYR A 5 14.03 18.52 -25.98
N VAL A 6 13.64 19.75 -26.33
CA VAL A 6 12.34 20.04 -26.97
C VAL A 6 12.40 19.62 -28.43
N LEU A 7 11.44 18.83 -28.88
CA LEU A 7 11.35 18.35 -30.27
C LEU A 7 10.48 19.27 -31.12
N ASN A 8 9.33 19.64 -30.56
CA ASN A 8 8.39 20.58 -31.14
C ASN A 8 7.56 21.19 -30.00
N ALA A 9 6.58 22.04 -30.35
CA ALA A 9 5.74 22.73 -29.37
C ALA A 9 4.93 21.79 -28.43
N ALA A 10 4.78 20.50 -28.77
CA ALA A 10 4.00 19.52 -28.02
C ALA A 10 4.82 18.38 -27.41
N ILE A 11 6.10 18.21 -27.75
CA ILE A 11 6.89 17.05 -27.37
C ILE A 11 8.30 17.46 -26.93
N ALA A 12 8.74 16.94 -25.79
CA ALA A 12 10.11 17.03 -25.31
C ALA A 12 10.61 15.66 -24.83
N ARG A 13 11.89 15.37 -25.06
CA ARG A 13 12.59 14.19 -24.54
C ARG A 13 13.35 14.58 -23.27
N CYS A 14 12.94 14.05 -22.13
CA CYS A 14 13.58 14.30 -20.84
C CYS A 14 14.41 13.11 -20.37
N ASN A 15 15.61 13.36 -19.86
CA ASN A 15 16.46 12.37 -19.23
C ASN A 15 16.35 12.51 -17.71
N LEU A 16 15.60 11.60 -17.10
CA LEU A 16 15.47 11.54 -15.65
C LEU A 16 16.77 11.00 -15.02
N PRO A 17 17.28 11.61 -13.93
CA PRO A 17 18.40 11.06 -13.18
C PRO A 17 18.03 9.68 -12.60
N LYS A 18 19.08 8.86 -12.39
CA LYS A 18 19.09 7.40 -12.20
C LYS A 18 18.01 6.79 -11.28
N ILE A 19 17.79 5.49 -11.50
CA ILE A 19 16.84 4.47 -10.97
C ILE A 19 16.68 4.40 -9.42
N TYR A 20 17.22 5.34 -8.65
CA TYR A 20 17.31 5.28 -7.19
C TYR A 20 16.18 6.04 -6.49
N ASP A 21 14.94 5.86 -6.89
CA ASP A 21 13.85 6.50 -6.15
C ASP A 21 12.68 5.55 -6.03
N TRP A 22 11.94 5.69 -4.95
CA TRP A 22 10.66 5.03 -4.75
C TRP A 22 9.63 6.12 -4.44
N GLY A 23 8.51 6.08 -5.13
CA GLY A 23 7.33 6.87 -4.79
C GLY A 23 6.98 7.91 -5.84
N THR A 24 5.97 8.71 -5.51
CA THR A 24 5.39 9.69 -6.42
C THR A 24 6.15 11.01 -6.36
N LYS A 25 6.56 11.55 -7.52
CA LYS A 25 7.17 12.88 -7.63
C LYS A 25 6.34 13.77 -8.53
N THR A 26 6.16 15.01 -8.11
CA THR A 26 5.53 16.07 -8.89
C THR A 26 6.52 16.67 -9.88
N VAL A 27 6.13 16.79 -11.14
CA VAL A 27 7.00 17.28 -12.22
C VAL A 27 6.54 18.64 -12.69
N TYR A 28 7.51 19.53 -12.79
CA TYR A 28 7.35 20.88 -13.32
C TYR A 28 8.33 21.12 -14.46
N PHE A 29 7.90 21.81 -15.51
CA PHE A 29 8.80 22.42 -16.47
C PHE A 29 9.22 23.80 -16.01
N GLN A 30 10.52 24.07 -16.10
CA GLN A 30 11.10 25.37 -15.81
C GLN A 30 11.93 25.81 -17.04
N PRO A 31 11.73 27.03 -17.56
CA PRO A 31 12.55 27.55 -18.65
C PRO A 31 14.02 27.70 -18.19
N GLN A 32 14.97 27.43 -19.10
CA GLN A 32 16.41 27.52 -18.79
C GLN A 32 16.87 28.95 -18.51
N SER A 33 16.21 29.95 -19.11
CA SER A 33 16.37 31.35 -18.76
C SER A 33 15.71 31.58 -17.41
N LYS A 34 16.49 31.52 -16.33
CA LYS A 34 16.07 31.88 -14.96
C LYS A 34 15.72 33.37 -14.88
N GLY A 35 14.60 33.78 -15.48
CA GLY A 35 14.01 35.11 -15.29
C GLY A 35 13.46 35.25 -13.87
N ALA A 36 13.39 36.48 -13.38
CA ALA A 36 13.09 36.84 -11.99
C ALA A 36 11.74 36.35 -11.42
N ASN A 37 10.90 35.69 -12.23
CA ASN A 37 9.70 34.99 -11.79
C ASN A 37 9.94 33.49 -12.03
N ASP A 38 10.00 32.71 -10.94
CA ASP A 38 10.08 31.24 -10.91
C ASP A 38 8.81 30.57 -11.51
N GLU A 39 8.46 30.90 -12.75
CA GLU A 39 7.31 30.31 -13.45
C GLU A 39 7.61 28.85 -13.76
N LYS A 40 7.08 27.97 -12.91
CA LYS A 40 7.09 26.52 -13.07
C LYS A 40 5.75 26.08 -13.63
N ALA A 41 5.75 25.48 -14.81
CA ALA A 41 4.55 24.90 -15.39
C ALA A 41 4.37 23.47 -14.86
N PHE A 42 3.26 23.20 -14.18
CA PHE A 42 2.93 21.85 -13.73
C PHE A 42 2.67 20.93 -14.94
N VAL A 43 3.31 19.76 -14.95
CA VAL A 43 3.21 18.77 -16.04
C VAL A 43 2.36 17.58 -15.62
N GLY A 44 2.56 17.09 -14.40
CA GLY A 44 1.98 15.85 -13.93
C GLY A 44 2.82 15.20 -12.84
N TYR A 45 2.65 13.88 -12.69
CA TYR A 45 3.36 13.08 -11.71
C TYR A 45 4.06 11.91 -12.39
N ILE A 46 5.21 11.55 -11.83
CA ILE A 46 5.93 10.33 -12.20
C ILE A 46 5.99 9.45 -10.98
N TYR A 47 5.70 8.16 -11.18
CA TYR A 47 5.81 7.13 -10.17
C TYR A 47 7.14 6.41 -10.37
N PHE A 48 8.03 6.54 -9.40
CA PHE A 48 9.24 5.73 -9.36
C PHE A 48 8.92 4.42 -8.64
N VAL A 49 9.15 3.32 -9.33
CA VAL A 49 8.89 1.96 -8.84
C VAL A 49 10.20 1.18 -8.94
N PRO A 50 10.57 0.38 -7.94
CA PRO A 50 11.75 -0.45 -8.03
C PRO A 50 11.58 -1.51 -9.10
N PRO A 51 12.70 -2.01 -9.62
CA PRO A 51 12.69 -3.02 -10.66
C PRO A 51 11.93 -4.30 -10.27
N THR A 52 11.78 -4.58 -8.98
CA THR A 52 11.07 -5.77 -8.47
C THR A 52 9.55 -5.67 -8.61
N LEU A 53 8.97 -4.47 -8.63
CA LEU A 53 7.53 -4.23 -8.72
C LEU A 53 7.09 -3.47 -9.97
N ASP A 54 8.04 -2.98 -10.78
CA ASP A 54 7.75 -2.24 -12.00
C ASP A 54 7.10 -3.14 -13.08
N PRO A 55 5.83 -2.89 -13.48
CA PRO A 55 5.17 -3.64 -14.54
C PRO A 55 5.65 -3.28 -15.95
N GLN A 56 6.39 -2.17 -16.12
CA GLN A 56 6.93 -1.71 -17.40
C GLN A 56 8.43 -2.03 -17.57
N ARG A 57 9.00 -2.80 -16.64
CA ARG A 57 10.38 -3.28 -16.71
C ARG A 57 10.61 -4.16 -17.93
N LEU A 58 11.89 -4.43 -18.20
CA LEU A 58 12.26 -5.47 -19.15
C LEU A 58 11.84 -6.84 -18.59
N ASP A 59 10.91 -7.51 -19.25
CA ASP A 59 10.41 -8.81 -18.80
C ASP A 59 11.36 -9.92 -19.25
N ILE A 60 11.62 -10.85 -18.33
CA ILE A 60 12.57 -11.96 -18.46
C ILE A 60 11.93 -13.30 -18.08
N GLY A 61 10.60 -13.35 -18.09
CA GLY A 61 9.83 -14.49 -17.62
C GLY A 61 9.93 -14.67 -16.10
N SER A 62 9.96 -15.92 -15.65
CA SER A 62 9.99 -16.25 -14.22
C SER A 62 11.33 -15.88 -13.60
N ILE A 63 11.34 -14.85 -12.74
CA ILE A 63 12.54 -14.44 -11.98
C ILE A 63 13.17 -15.60 -11.20
N TYR A 64 12.36 -16.56 -10.73
CA TYR A 64 12.84 -17.68 -9.91
C TYR A 64 13.75 -18.63 -10.68
N GLU A 65 13.60 -18.75 -12.01
CA GLU A 65 14.48 -19.59 -12.84
C GLU A 65 15.91 -19.06 -12.85
N TRP A 66 16.10 -17.74 -12.76
CA TRP A 66 17.40 -17.08 -12.67
C TRP A 66 18.14 -17.32 -11.35
N TYR A 67 17.50 -17.98 -10.38
CA TYR A 67 18.06 -18.29 -9.06
C TYR A 67 18.16 -19.80 -8.80
N LYS A 68 17.97 -20.65 -9.82
CA LYS A 68 18.15 -22.11 -9.71
C LYS A 68 19.55 -22.52 -10.15
N ASN A 69 20.15 -23.47 -9.43
CA ASN A 69 21.41 -24.11 -9.80
C ASN A 69 21.24 -25.65 -9.74
N PRO A 70 21.43 -26.39 -10.85
CA PRO A 70 21.69 -25.90 -12.20
C PRO A 70 20.49 -25.13 -12.77
N MET A 71 20.74 -24.21 -13.71
CA MET A 71 19.65 -23.51 -14.39
C MET A 71 18.81 -24.50 -15.22
N PRO A 72 17.46 -24.38 -15.19
CA PRO A 72 16.58 -25.29 -15.92
C PRO A 72 16.69 -25.12 -17.44
N ASN A 73 16.94 -23.90 -17.90
CA ASN A 73 17.14 -23.54 -19.29
C ASN A 73 18.19 -22.43 -19.42
N TYR A 74 18.88 -22.39 -20.55
CA TYR A 74 19.82 -21.31 -20.92
C TYR A 74 19.26 -20.43 -22.03
N LEU A 75 18.11 -20.81 -22.60
CA LEU A 75 17.31 -20.00 -23.52
C LEU A 75 16.23 -19.27 -22.72
N MET A 76 16.48 -18.01 -22.42
CA MET A 76 15.58 -17.20 -21.59
C MET A 76 14.76 -16.26 -22.48
N PRO A 77 13.43 -16.17 -22.28
CA PRO A 77 12.61 -15.21 -22.99
C PRO A 77 12.93 -13.78 -22.51
N ILE A 78 12.81 -12.83 -23.43
CA ILE A 78 12.88 -11.39 -23.14
C ILE A 78 11.78 -10.67 -23.90
N THR A 79 11.05 -9.80 -23.23
CA THR A 79 9.98 -9.02 -23.88
C THR A 79 10.04 -7.54 -23.51
N TRP A 80 9.77 -6.68 -24.50
CA TRP A 80 9.69 -5.23 -24.30
C TRP A 80 8.71 -4.60 -25.29
N TYR A 81 8.30 -3.36 -25.02
CA TYR A 81 7.51 -2.57 -25.97
C TYR A 81 8.43 -1.66 -26.79
N PRO A 82 8.48 -1.82 -28.13
CA PRO A 82 9.27 -0.97 -29.01
C PRO A 82 9.07 0.53 -28.85
N ARG A 83 7.85 0.97 -28.50
CA ARG A 83 7.54 2.39 -28.25
C ARG A 83 8.34 3.03 -27.10
N ASN A 84 8.93 2.23 -26.21
CA ASN A 84 9.72 2.72 -25.08
C ASN A 84 11.09 3.26 -25.50
N PHE A 85 11.50 3.01 -26.75
CA PHE A 85 12.78 3.45 -27.30
C PHE A 85 12.57 4.40 -28.47
N THR A 86 13.25 5.55 -28.44
CA THR A 86 13.23 6.55 -29.52
C THR A 86 14.64 6.79 -30.06
N ASN A 87 14.76 6.91 -31.39
CA ASN A 87 16.04 6.93 -32.09
C ASN A 87 16.89 8.17 -31.76
N PRO A 88 17.99 8.03 -30.98
CA PRO A 88 18.82 9.15 -30.53
C PRO A 88 19.38 10.02 -31.68
N GLU A 89 19.55 9.48 -32.89
CA GLU A 89 20.16 10.20 -34.01
C GLU A 89 19.20 11.19 -34.70
N LEU A 90 17.90 10.89 -34.72
CA LEU A 90 16.88 11.81 -35.22
C LEU A 90 16.82 13.12 -34.42
N PHE A 91 17.37 13.12 -33.21
CA PHE A 91 17.37 14.28 -32.30
C PHE A 91 18.53 15.26 -32.56
N ASN A 92 19.58 14.86 -33.29
CA ASN A 92 20.73 15.73 -33.58
C ASN A 92 20.50 16.64 -34.81
N ASN A 93 19.53 16.31 -35.66
CA ASN A 93 19.22 17.06 -36.88
C ASN A 93 18.03 18.02 -36.65
N LEU A 94 18.24 19.05 -35.81
CA LEU A 94 17.26 20.06 -35.38
C LEU A 94 16.56 20.86 -36.51
N ASN A 95 17.01 20.74 -37.76
CA ASN A 95 16.52 21.56 -38.88
C ASN A 95 15.61 20.81 -39.87
N GLN A 96 15.30 19.53 -39.67
CA GLN A 96 14.43 18.78 -40.59
C GLN A 96 13.11 18.33 -39.91
N VAL A 97 12.07 19.12 -40.21
CA VAL A 97 10.69 18.69 -40.49
C VAL A 97 10.01 17.76 -39.47
N GLY A 98 9.10 18.33 -38.67
CA GLY A 98 7.77 17.72 -38.39
C GLY A 98 7.70 16.27 -37.92
N THR A 99 8.64 15.81 -37.08
CA THR A 99 8.60 14.44 -36.54
C THR A 99 7.34 14.26 -35.69
N ARG A 100 6.41 13.43 -36.16
CA ARG A 100 5.18 13.08 -35.45
C ARG A 100 5.43 11.81 -34.63
N ILE A 101 4.74 11.66 -33.50
CA ILE A 101 4.68 10.38 -32.74
C ILE A 101 4.20 9.23 -33.64
N SER A 102 3.48 9.57 -34.71
CA SER A 102 3.00 8.61 -35.70
C SER A 102 4.07 8.09 -36.67
N ASP A 103 5.30 8.63 -36.67
CA ASP A 103 6.36 8.23 -37.61
C ASP A 103 7.10 6.95 -37.16
N ASP A 104 7.16 5.94 -38.03
CA ASP A 104 7.85 4.67 -37.76
C ASP A 104 9.38 4.86 -37.64
N ALA A 105 9.96 5.87 -38.31
CA ALA A 105 11.39 6.12 -38.22
C ALA A 105 11.84 6.49 -36.79
N LEU A 106 10.94 7.11 -36.01
CA LEU A 106 11.19 7.51 -34.62
C LEU A 106 11.53 6.31 -33.73
N TYR A 107 10.97 5.14 -34.02
CA TYR A 107 11.11 3.91 -33.24
C TYR A 107 12.15 2.94 -33.80
N GLY A 108 12.74 3.25 -34.97
CA GLY A 108 13.83 2.45 -35.56
C GLY A 108 15.13 2.66 -34.81
N VAL A 109 15.43 1.78 -33.85
CA VAL A 109 16.61 1.87 -32.98
C VAL A 109 17.30 0.51 -32.87
N GLN A 110 18.63 0.52 -32.90
CA GLN A 110 19.44 -0.64 -32.54
C GLN A 110 19.68 -0.66 -31.02
N LEU A 111 19.33 -1.78 -30.38
CA LEU A 111 19.35 -1.95 -28.94
C LEU A 111 20.40 -2.97 -28.53
N GLY A 112 21.18 -2.67 -27.50
CA GLY A 112 22.11 -3.60 -26.86
C GLY A 112 21.52 -4.10 -25.55
N LEU A 113 21.65 -5.41 -25.31
CA LEU A 113 21.31 -6.03 -24.04
C LEU A 113 22.57 -6.21 -23.19
N TYR A 114 22.68 -5.43 -22.12
CA TYR A 114 23.84 -5.36 -21.26
C TYR A 114 23.59 -6.05 -19.91
N VAL A 115 24.60 -6.72 -19.36
CA VAL A 115 24.61 -7.22 -17.99
C VAL A 115 25.27 -6.18 -17.10
N ILE A 116 24.55 -5.72 -16.08
CA ILE A 116 25.05 -4.76 -15.09
C ILE A 116 25.25 -5.47 -13.75
N GLY A 117 26.48 -5.49 -13.26
CA GLY A 117 26.81 -5.95 -11.92
C GLY A 117 26.48 -4.88 -10.88
N TYR A 118 25.92 -5.30 -9.75
CA TYR A 118 25.63 -4.45 -8.60
C TYR A 118 26.40 -4.90 -7.35
N ARG A 119 27.05 -3.96 -6.68
CA ARG A 119 27.67 -4.17 -5.36
C ARG A 119 27.65 -2.87 -4.55
N GLU A 120 27.75 -2.99 -3.25
CA GLU A 120 27.91 -1.86 -2.33
C GLU A 120 29.31 -1.96 -1.71
N TYR A 121 30.15 -0.94 -1.91
CA TYR A 121 31.53 -0.95 -1.42
C TYR A 121 31.88 0.37 -0.75
N LYS A 122 32.83 0.32 0.19
CA LYS A 122 33.33 1.48 0.90
C LYS A 122 34.19 2.33 -0.03
N ASP A 123 33.75 3.54 -0.33
CA ASP A 123 34.60 4.52 -0.97
C ASP A 123 35.57 5.10 0.07
N ASP A 124 36.87 4.81 -0.07
CA ASP A 124 37.89 5.31 0.87
C ASP A 124 38.15 6.82 0.72
N GLU A 125 37.84 7.43 -0.43
CA GLU A 125 37.96 8.88 -0.62
C GLU A 125 36.84 9.63 0.11
N ILE A 126 35.61 9.13 -0.02
CA ILE A 126 34.41 9.75 0.57
C ILE A 126 34.16 9.24 2.00
N LYS A 127 34.88 8.19 2.43
CA LYS A 127 34.67 7.43 3.68
C LYS A 127 33.22 7.00 3.88
N LYS A 128 32.51 6.73 2.78
CA LYS A 128 31.10 6.31 2.75
C LYS A 128 30.94 5.14 1.81
N PHE A 129 30.04 4.24 2.14
CA PHE A 129 29.67 3.17 1.22
C PHE A 129 28.81 3.75 0.10
N ARG A 130 29.10 3.34 -1.15
CA ARG A 130 28.37 3.77 -2.34
C ARG A 130 27.90 2.57 -3.17
N PRO A 131 26.69 2.63 -3.74
CA PRO A 131 26.25 1.65 -4.72
C PRO A 131 27.07 1.80 -6.01
N GLU A 132 27.65 0.71 -6.48
CA GLU A 132 28.41 0.64 -7.72
C GLU A 132 27.66 -0.20 -8.75
N HIS A 133 27.54 0.35 -9.96
CA HIS A 133 26.94 -0.33 -11.11
C HIS A 133 27.97 -0.39 -12.22
N ARG A 134 28.33 -1.60 -12.64
CA ARG A 134 29.34 -1.81 -13.66
C ARG A 134 28.79 -2.65 -14.79
N THR A 135 28.98 -2.20 -16.03
CA THR A 135 28.75 -3.03 -17.23
C THR A 135 29.75 -4.16 -17.29
N LEU A 136 29.26 -5.40 -17.24
CA LEU A 136 30.11 -6.58 -17.27
C LEU A 136 30.26 -7.12 -18.71
N ALA A 137 29.15 -7.20 -19.44
CA ALA A 137 29.10 -7.77 -20.79
C ALA A 137 27.89 -7.27 -21.58
N ARG A 138 27.93 -7.38 -22.91
CA ARG A 138 26.77 -7.31 -23.82
C ARG A 138 26.46 -8.72 -24.33
N LEU A 139 25.22 -9.16 -24.12
CA LEU A 139 24.78 -10.51 -24.50
C LEU A 139 24.38 -10.57 -25.97
N ALA A 140 23.57 -9.61 -26.42
CA ALA A 140 23.02 -9.59 -27.76
C ALA A 140 22.72 -8.16 -28.20
N THR A 141 22.54 -8.02 -29.52
CA THR A 141 22.07 -6.79 -30.16
C THR A 141 20.77 -7.09 -30.91
N TYR A 142 19.76 -6.24 -30.69
CA TYR A 142 18.44 -6.37 -31.30
C TYR A 142 18.12 -5.14 -32.15
N THR A 143 17.25 -5.34 -33.14
CA THR A 143 16.67 -4.23 -33.90
C THR A 143 15.20 -4.10 -33.50
N ASN A 144 14.80 -2.88 -33.14
CA ASN A 144 13.45 -2.59 -32.72
C ASN A 144 12.48 -2.71 -33.90
N ARG A 145 11.39 -3.49 -33.75
CA ARG A 145 10.34 -3.56 -34.77
C ARG A 145 9.54 -2.27 -34.76
N ASN A 146 9.72 -1.45 -35.78
CA ASN A 146 9.26 -0.06 -35.79
C ASN A 146 7.90 0.15 -36.47
N SER A 147 7.22 -0.90 -36.93
CA SER A 147 5.90 -0.78 -37.55
C SER A 147 4.81 -0.42 -36.54
N TYR A 148 3.72 0.16 -37.05
CA TYR A 148 2.58 0.61 -36.24
C TYR A 148 2.02 -0.44 -35.25
N GLU A 149 1.98 -1.71 -35.64
CA GLU A 149 1.45 -2.80 -34.81
C GLU A 149 2.28 -3.03 -33.53
N TYR A 150 3.61 -3.02 -33.66
CA TYR A 150 4.55 -3.25 -32.55
C TYR A 150 4.72 -2.04 -31.62
N ARG A 151 4.00 -0.94 -31.87
CA ARG A 151 3.89 0.15 -30.89
C ARG A 151 3.03 -0.24 -29.69
N TRP A 152 2.07 -1.13 -29.91
CA TRP A 152 1.10 -1.56 -28.90
C TRP A 152 1.21 -3.04 -28.56
N LYS A 153 1.90 -3.84 -29.39
CA LYS A 153 2.26 -5.23 -29.11
C LYS A 153 3.70 -5.33 -28.60
N PRO A 154 3.98 -6.19 -27.59
CA PRO A 154 5.34 -6.44 -27.17
C PRO A 154 6.13 -7.15 -28.29
N GLN A 155 7.42 -6.84 -28.38
CA GLN A 155 8.40 -7.62 -29.13
C GLN A 155 8.97 -8.68 -28.18
N GLU A 156 8.95 -9.94 -28.62
CA GLU A 156 9.43 -11.10 -27.86
C GLU A 156 10.65 -11.67 -28.58
N GLU A 157 11.74 -11.86 -27.85
CA GLU A 157 12.96 -12.50 -28.35
C GLU A 157 13.45 -13.53 -27.32
N VAL A 158 14.43 -14.35 -27.70
CA VAL A 158 15.05 -15.36 -26.82
C VAL A 158 16.54 -15.11 -26.74
N ILE A 159 17.07 -15.06 -25.52
CA ILE A 159 18.49 -14.87 -25.24
C ILE A 159 19.12 -16.21 -24.94
N ASN A 160 20.25 -16.50 -25.58
CA ASN A 160 21.11 -17.63 -25.21
C ASN A 160 22.17 -17.17 -24.19
N LEU A 161 22.04 -17.60 -22.94
CA LEU A 161 22.96 -17.23 -21.85
C LEU A 161 24.35 -17.87 -21.98
N ASN A 162 24.54 -18.81 -22.91
CA ASN A 162 25.84 -19.40 -23.19
C ASN A 162 26.63 -18.61 -24.26
N GLN A 163 26.07 -17.51 -24.76
CA GLN A 163 26.73 -16.65 -25.73
C GLN A 163 26.88 -15.23 -25.19
N VAL A 164 28.11 -14.73 -25.21
CA VAL A 164 28.41 -13.34 -24.88
C VAL A 164 28.97 -12.67 -26.13
N GLN A 165 28.25 -11.66 -26.63
CA GLN A 165 28.66 -10.92 -27.82
C GLN A 165 29.92 -10.09 -27.58
N GLN A 166 30.01 -9.44 -26.41
CA GLN A 166 31.15 -8.59 -26.07
C GLN A 166 31.36 -8.54 -24.56
N TRP A 167 32.59 -8.74 -24.10
CA TRP A 167 32.99 -8.52 -22.72
C TRP A 167 33.52 -7.09 -22.53
N TYR A 168 33.19 -6.48 -21.39
CA TYR A 168 33.74 -5.18 -20.96
C TYR A 168 34.68 -5.31 -19.74
N LEU A 169 34.89 -6.54 -19.28
CA LEU A 169 35.89 -6.87 -18.27
C LEU A 169 37.14 -7.40 -18.96
N THR A 170 38.30 -7.02 -18.44
CA THR A 170 39.57 -7.68 -18.80
C THR A 170 39.59 -9.11 -18.25
N ASP A 171 40.47 -9.97 -18.79
CA ASP A 171 40.62 -11.35 -18.32
C ASP A 171 40.85 -11.40 -16.80
N TRP A 172 41.78 -10.60 -16.29
CA TRP A 172 42.03 -10.53 -14.84
C TRP A 172 40.79 -10.14 -14.03
N GLU A 173 39.99 -9.21 -14.52
CA GLU A 173 38.75 -8.79 -13.86
C GLU A 173 37.67 -9.86 -13.91
N ARG A 174 37.60 -10.67 -14.97
CA ARG A 174 36.72 -11.84 -15.03
C ARG A 174 37.07 -12.86 -13.95
N TRP A 175 38.36 -13.05 -13.67
CA TRP A 175 38.83 -14.00 -12.66
C TRP A 175 38.71 -13.52 -11.21
N ASN A 176 38.79 -12.21 -10.96
CA ASN A 176 38.85 -11.68 -9.59
C ASN A 176 37.68 -10.76 -9.25
N THR A 177 37.28 -9.88 -10.18
CA THR A 177 36.29 -8.84 -9.91
C THR A 177 34.85 -9.33 -10.14
N LEU A 178 34.61 -10.20 -11.13
CA LEU A 178 33.28 -10.74 -11.44
C LEU A 178 32.62 -11.37 -10.21
N TYR A 179 33.38 -12.14 -9.43
CA TYR A 179 32.90 -12.83 -8.23
C TYR A 179 32.57 -11.90 -7.06
N THR A 180 32.95 -10.62 -7.13
CA THR A 180 32.51 -9.61 -6.14
C THR A 180 31.06 -9.17 -6.39
N TYR A 181 30.54 -9.37 -7.60
CA TYR A 181 29.16 -9.03 -7.96
C TYR A 181 28.25 -10.24 -7.69
N ARG A 182 27.60 -10.23 -6.52
CA ARG A 182 26.65 -11.28 -6.12
C ARG A 182 25.36 -11.24 -6.94
N VAL A 183 24.92 -10.05 -7.30
CA VAL A 183 23.66 -9.79 -8.00
C VAL A 183 23.88 -8.75 -9.11
N GLY A 184 23.02 -8.76 -10.11
CA GLY A 184 23.00 -7.78 -11.18
C GLY A 184 21.61 -7.64 -11.78
N TYR A 185 21.53 -6.97 -12.92
CA TYR A 185 20.31 -6.85 -13.71
C TYR A 185 20.67 -6.69 -15.19
N LEU A 186 19.74 -6.99 -16.08
CA LEU A 186 19.92 -6.69 -17.49
C LEU A 186 19.41 -5.28 -17.79
N LYS A 187 20.09 -4.59 -18.70
CA LYS A 187 19.69 -3.29 -19.22
C LYS A 187 19.60 -3.35 -20.73
N LEU A 188 18.43 -3.08 -21.28
CA LEU A 188 18.21 -2.92 -22.71
C LEU A 188 18.25 -1.43 -23.05
N ALA A 189 19.24 -1.01 -23.84
CA ALA A 189 19.46 0.40 -24.15
C ALA A 189 19.91 0.61 -25.61
N PRO A 190 19.65 1.78 -26.22
CA PRO A 190 20.18 2.11 -27.54
C PRO A 190 21.71 2.06 -27.58
N ILE A 191 22.26 1.51 -28.67
CA ILE A 191 23.71 1.41 -28.89
C ILE A 191 24.24 2.75 -29.43
N ARG A 192 25.36 3.23 -28.87
CA ARG A 192 26.10 4.36 -29.45
C ARG A 192 27.03 3.84 -30.55
N PRO A 193 27.24 4.60 -31.65
CA PRO A 193 28.14 4.20 -32.75
C PRO A 193 29.59 3.85 -32.32
N ASN A 194 30.03 4.27 -31.13
CA ASN A 194 31.38 4.03 -30.57
C ASN A 194 31.35 3.46 -29.13
N ASP A 195 30.43 2.53 -28.83
CA ASP A 195 30.31 1.91 -27.50
C ASP A 195 31.39 0.83 -27.24
N LEU A 196 32.67 1.23 -27.26
CA LEU A 196 33.81 0.32 -27.05
C LEU A 196 34.01 -0.03 -25.57
N ASN A 197 33.75 0.91 -24.66
CA ASN A 197 34.10 0.76 -23.23
C ASN A 197 32.89 0.46 -22.32
N GLY A 198 31.64 0.60 -22.80
CA GLY A 198 30.43 0.29 -22.02
C GLY A 198 30.17 1.22 -20.81
N THR A 199 31.02 2.21 -20.56
CA THR A 199 31.00 3.00 -19.31
C THR A 199 29.80 3.94 -19.18
N GLU A 200 29.24 4.42 -20.29
CA GLU A 200 28.08 5.32 -20.31
C GLU A 200 26.96 4.81 -21.22
N LEU A 201 26.19 3.86 -20.70
CA LEU A 201 25.00 3.38 -21.39
C LEU A 201 23.89 4.44 -21.40
N LEU A 202 23.24 4.60 -22.56
CA LEU A 202 22.05 5.44 -22.71
C LEU A 202 20.90 4.97 -21.80
N SER A 203 19.90 5.84 -21.61
CA SER A 203 18.67 5.49 -20.89
C SER A 203 17.96 4.32 -21.56
N GLY A 204 17.44 3.41 -20.74
CA GLY A 204 16.84 2.18 -21.23
C GLY A 204 16.05 1.47 -20.14
N LEU A 205 15.46 0.33 -20.51
CA LEU A 205 14.70 -0.54 -19.63
C LEU A 205 15.64 -1.45 -18.84
N VAL A 206 15.29 -1.70 -17.57
CA VAL A 206 16.04 -2.62 -16.69
C VAL A 206 15.15 -3.77 -16.24
N THR A 207 15.75 -4.90 -15.89
CA THR A 207 15.04 -6.05 -15.33
C THR A 207 14.96 -5.96 -13.80
N ALA A 208 14.15 -6.82 -13.20
CA ALA A 208 14.32 -7.16 -11.79
C ALA A 208 15.75 -7.71 -11.52
N PRO A 209 16.25 -7.64 -10.27
CA PRO A 209 17.56 -8.17 -9.93
C PRO A 209 17.62 -9.68 -10.22
N ILE A 210 18.73 -10.12 -10.83
CA ILE A 210 19.01 -11.51 -11.16
C ILE A 210 20.33 -11.94 -10.54
N SER A 211 20.44 -13.23 -10.23
CA SER A 211 21.71 -13.81 -9.82
C SER A 211 22.67 -13.86 -11.02
N LEU A 212 23.95 -13.53 -10.77
CA LEU A 212 25.00 -13.61 -11.77
C LEU A 212 25.73 -14.95 -11.78
N HIS A 213 25.22 -15.96 -11.05
CA HIS A 213 25.87 -17.27 -10.93
C HIS A 213 26.05 -18.00 -12.27
N TRP A 214 25.19 -17.73 -13.25
CA TRP A 214 25.34 -18.26 -14.59
C TRP A 214 26.56 -17.66 -15.34
N LEU A 215 27.14 -16.55 -14.90
CA LEU A 215 28.41 -16.05 -15.45
C LEU A 215 29.63 -16.70 -14.80
N TRP A 216 29.47 -17.44 -13.70
CA TRP A 216 30.58 -18.10 -13.01
C TRP A 216 30.97 -19.37 -13.77
N SER A 217 32.09 -19.30 -14.50
CA SER A 217 32.66 -20.45 -15.21
C SER A 217 34.07 -20.77 -14.70
N PRO A 218 34.47 -22.05 -14.76
CA PRO A 218 35.84 -22.45 -14.44
C PRO A 218 36.86 -22.02 -15.49
N GLU A 219 36.44 -21.70 -16.72
CA GLU A 219 37.29 -21.32 -17.86
C GLU A 219 36.62 -20.22 -18.72
N ASP A 220 37.44 -19.37 -19.35
CA ASP A 220 37.03 -18.09 -19.97
C ASP A 220 36.38 -18.22 -21.36
N ASP A 221 36.65 -19.32 -22.08
CA ASP A 221 36.35 -19.48 -23.52
C ASP A 221 35.04 -20.22 -23.80
N ARG A 222 34.26 -20.54 -22.77
CA ARG A 222 33.04 -21.36 -22.90
C ARG A 222 31.80 -20.59 -23.36
N PHE A 223 31.86 -19.25 -23.40
CA PHE A 223 30.74 -18.40 -23.83
C PHE A 223 30.63 -18.21 -25.36
N GLY A 224 31.21 -19.15 -26.13
CA GLY A 224 31.03 -19.28 -27.58
C GLY A 224 30.34 -20.58 -28.02
N GLN A 225 30.01 -21.48 -27.08
CA GLN A 225 29.42 -22.79 -27.37
C GLN A 225 27.89 -22.77 -27.22
N THR A 226 27.17 -23.38 -28.16
CA THR A 226 25.69 -23.44 -28.12
C THR A 226 25.15 -24.54 -27.21
N THR A 227 25.94 -25.58 -26.94
CA THR A 227 25.51 -26.78 -26.21
C THR A 227 26.64 -27.32 -25.33
N PHE A 228 26.38 -27.49 -24.04
CA PHE A 228 27.26 -28.18 -23.10
C PHE A 228 26.89 -29.65 -22.96
N SER A 229 27.90 -30.52 -22.91
CA SER A 229 27.78 -31.92 -22.53
C SER A 229 27.31 -32.06 -21.07
N GLN A 230 26.79 -33.24 -20.69
CA GLN A 230 26.32 -33.48 -19.33
C GLN A 230 27.45 -33.31 -18.30
N GLN A 231 28.64 -33.82 -18.59
CA GLN A 231 29.82 -33.66 -17.72
C GLN A 231 30.20 -32.19 -17.49
N GLU A 232 30.14 -31.34 -18.52
CA GLU A 232 30.46 -29.91 -18.37
C GLU A 232 29.41 -29.17 -17.55
N ARG A 233 28.13 -29.57 -17.64
CA ARG A 233 27.06 -29.02 -16.80
C ARG A 233 27.26 -29.41 -15.34
N ASP A 234 27.65 -30.65 -15.08
CA ASP A 234 27.93 -31.13 -13.72
C ASP A 234 29.15 -30.40 -13.13
N GLN A 235 30.23 -30.25 -13.89
CA GLN A 235 31.41 -29.47 -13.48
C GLN A 235 31.08 -28.01 -13.15
N ARG A 236 30.23 -27.36 -13.96
CA ARG A 236 29.80 -25.98 -13.71
C ARG A 236 28.93 -25.90 -12.45
N THR A 237 28.04 -26.86 -12.24
CA THR A 237 27.20 -26.93 -11.05
C THR A 237 28.06 -27.06 -9.78
N GLU A 238 29.06 -27.95 -9.81
CA GLU A 238 30.01 -28.13 -8.72
C GLU A 238 30.87 -26.88 -8.49
N PHE A 239 31.33 -26.24 -9.57
CA PHE A 239 32.09 -24.99 -9.50
C PHE A 239 31.28 -23.87 -8.84
N VAL A 240 30.02 -23.68 -9.25
CA VAL A 240 29.10 -22.71 -8.64
C VAL A 240 28.88 -23.04 -7.17
N SER A 241 28.71 -24.31 -6.80
CA SER A 241 28.55 -24.72 -5.40
C SER A 241 29.77 -24.37 -4.55
N ARG A 242 30.97 -24.65 -5.04
CA ARG A 242 32.23 -24.30 -4.35
C ARG A 242 32.39 -22.78 -4.20
N LYS A 243 32.15 -22.02 -5.28
CA LYS A 243 32.23 -20.55 -5.23
C LYS A 243 31.17 -19.92 -4.33
N ALA A 244 29.95 -20.44 -4.35
CA ALA A 244 28.90 -20.00 -3.44
C ALA A 244 29.25 -20.24 -1.98
N LYS A 245 29.96 -21.35 -1.67
CA LYS A 245 30.45 -21.64 -0.32
C LYS A 245 31.50 -20.62 0.16
N GLU A 246 32.43 -20.22 -0.72
CA GLU A 246 33.41 -19.15 -0.46
C GLU A 246 32.68 -17.82 -0.19
N MET A 247 31.81 -17.40 -1.11
CA MET A 247 31.07 -16.13 -1.01
C MET A 247 30.10 -16.07 0.18
N CYS A 248 29.51 -17.21 0.58
CA CYS A 248 28.69 -17.31 1.78
C CYS A 248 29.51 -17.06 3.05
N HIS A 249 30.75 -17.57 3.10
CA HIS A 249 31.65 -17.31 4.23
C HIS A 249 32.05 -15.84 4.29
N ASP A 250 32.43 -15.26 3.14
CA ASP A 250 32.80 -13.84 3.06
C ASP A 250 31.64 -12.94 3.50
N TRP A 251 30.42 -13.22 3.04
CA TRP A 251 29.23 -12.50 3.50
C TRP A 251 28.99 -12.64 5.01
N TYR A 252 29.19 -13.83 5.58
CA TYR A 252 28.99 -14.06 7.01
C TYR A 252 29.95 -13.24 7.87
N ASP A 253 31.18 -13.05 7.40
CA ASP A 253 32.20 -12.23 8.04
C ASP A 253 31.92 -10.73 7.84
N GLU A 254 31.57 -10.33 6.61
CA GLU A 254 31.17 -8.95 6.27
C GLU A 254 29.96 -8.48 7.11
N ASP A 255 28.88 -9.27 7.14
CA ASP A 255 27.67 -8.94 7.90
C ASP A 255 27.93 -8.94 9.41
N GLY A 256 28.88 -9.77 9.86
CA GLY A 256 29.33 -9.83 11.24
C GLY A 256 30.14 -8.63 11.73
N ALA A 257 30.80 -7.91 10.82
CA ALA A 257 31.51 -6.68 11.13
C ALA A 257 30.58 -5.47 11.27
N LEU A 258 29.33 -5.58 10.81
CA LEU A 258 28.32 -4.52 10.88
C LEU A 258 27.56 -4.55 12.22
N PHE A 259 26.85 -3.47 12.51
CA PHE A 259 25.99 -3.39 13.70
C PHE A 259 24.91 -4.47 13.67
N ASN A 260 24.64 -5.05 14.85
CA ASN A 260 23.60 -6.05 15.02
C ASN A 260 22.22 -5.38 15.04
N PHE A 261 21.47 -5.56 13.96
CA PHE A 261 20.16 -4.95 13.75
C PHE A 261 18.99 -5.81 14.27
N ILE A 262 19.26 -7.08 14.63
CA ILE A 262 18.22 -8.04 15.03
C ILE A 262 17.47 -7.57 16.28
N ARG A 263 18.18 -6.92 17.20
CA ARG A 263 17.57 -6.33 18.40
C ARG A 263 16.51 -5.31 18.03
N ASP A 264 16.81 -4.40 17.10
CA ASP A 264 15.87 -3.35 16.72
C ASP A 264 14.68 -3.93 15.94
N THR A 265 14.92 -4.96 15.11
CA THR A 265 13.82 -5.62 14.38
C THR A 265 12.90 -6.42 15.29
N GLU A 266 13.42 -7.12 16.29
CA GLU A 266 12.61 -7.91 17.21
C GLU A 266 11.91 -7.01 18.24
N THR A 267 12.60 -6.04 18.84
CA THR A 267 11.99 -5.18 19.88
C THR A 267 10.97 -4.20 19.31
N ASN A 268 11.20 -3.62 18.12
CA ASN A 268 10.31 -2.58 17.58
C ASN A 268 9.29 -3.11 16.54
N SER A 269 9.55 -4.29 15.96
CA SER A 269 8.70 -4.87 14.91
C SER A 269 8.70 -6.40 14.95
N SER A 270 8.61 -6.99 16.16
CA SER A 270 8.42 -8.43 16.34
C SER A 270 7.26 -8.95 15.49
N CYS A 271 7.42 -10.11 14.87
CA CYS A 271 6.37 -10.69 14.04
C CYS A 271 5.15 -11.08 14.88
N PRO A 272 3.92 -10.84 14.39
CA PRO A 272 2.72 -11.39 15.01
C PRO A 272 2.80 -12.92 15.11
N CYS A 273 2.35 -13.50 16.22
CA CYS A 273 2.45 -14.95 16.44
C CYS A 273 1.53 -15.76 15.52
N VAL A 274 0.39 -15.17 15.12
CA VAL A 274 -0.58 -15.79 14.21
C VAL A 274 -0.96 -14.86 13.07
N GLU A 275 -1.36 -15.43 11.93
CA GLU A 275 -1.68 -14.70 10.72
C GLU A 275 -2.84 -13.69 10.91
N THR A 276 -3.82 -14.03 11.74
CA THR A 276 -4.97 -13.16 12.04
C THR A 276 -4.55 -11.88 12.73
N GLN A 277 -3.53 -11.91 13.59
CA GLN A 277 -2.94 -10.73 14.20
C GLN A 277 -2.25 -9.86 13.14
N ALA A 278 -1.47 -10.47 12.24
CA ALA A 278 -0.82 -9.74 11.13
C ALA A 278 -1.82 -9.04 10.23
N ARG A 279 -2.97 -9.67 9.96
CA ARG A 279 -4.06 -9.09 9.16
C ARG A 279 -4.73 -7.87 9.83
N LEU A 280 -4.75 -7.82 11.16
CA LEU A 280 -5.32 -6.72 11.95
C LEU A 280 -4.30 -5.60 12.21
N ASP A 281 -3.01 -5.88 12.07
CA ASP A 281 -1.90 -4.95 12.30
C ASP A 281 -1.50 -4.15 11.06
N LEU A 282 -2.50 -3.45 10.54
CA LEU A 282 -2.44 -2.71 9.28
C LEU A 282 -1.35 -1.62 9.25
N GLY A 283 -0.92 -1.12 10.41
CA GLY A 283 -0.02 0.02 10.51
C GLY A 283 1.47 -0.33 10.57
N ARG A 284 1.81 -1.51 11.10
CA ARG A 284 3.19 -2.02 11.17
C ARG A 284 3.49 -3.03 10.07
N PHE A 285 2.50 -3.82 9.68
CA PHE A 285 2.66 -4.90 8.73
C PHE A 285 1.74 -4.71 7.54
N MET A 286 2.23 -5.13 6.37
CA MET A 286 1.44 -5.23 5.16
C MET A 286 1.67 -6.59 4.48
N PRO A 287 0.74 -7.04 3.65
CA PRO A 287 0.92 -8.27 2.86
C PRO A 287 2.19 -8.19 2.00
N HIS A 288 2.99 -9.26 1.98
CA HIS A 288 4.21 -9.28 1.17
C HIS A 288 3.85 -9.32 -0.33
N PRO A 289 4.34 -8.39 -1.17
CA PRO A 289 3.98 -8.33 -2.61
C PRO A 289 4.43 -9.51 -3.48
N ARG A 290 5.12 -10.51 -2.92
CA ARG A 290 5.62 -11.70 -3.64
C ARG A 290 5.21 -13.01 -2.97
N CYS A 291 4.50 -12.95 -1.84
CA CYS A 291 4.05 -14.12 -1.13
C CYS A 291 2.88 -13.74 -0.21
N SER A 292 1.74 -13.36 -0.81
CA SER A 292 0.50 -13.16 -0.08
C SER A 292 -0.71 -13.34 -0.98
N GLN A 293 -1.73 -14.03 -0.47
CA GLN A 293 -3.02 -14.24 -1.13
C GLN A 293 -3.86 -12.96 -1.23
N THR A 294 -3.52 -11.90 -0.48
CA THR A 294 -4.16 -10.58 -0.61
C THR A 294 -3.91 -9.98 -1.99
N PHE A 295 -2.81 -10.37 -2.63
CA PHE A 295 -2.54 -10.05 -4.02
C PHE A 295 -2.76 -11.33 -4.86
N ARG A 296 -3.82 -11.33 -5.67
CA ARG A 296 -4.17 -12.39 -6.63
C ARG A 296 -2.96 -12.77 -7.51
N ASP A 297 -2.87 -14.06 -7.82
CA ASP A 297 -1.88 -14.71 -8.71
C ASP A 297 -0.46 -14.86 -8.13
N ILE A 298 -0.29 -14.69 -6.82
CA ILE A 298 1.02 -14.80 -6.16
C ILE A 298 1.15 -16.13 -5.43
N THR A 299 2.09 -16.96 -5.87
CA THR A 299 2.49 -18.18 -5.17
C THR A 299 3.80 -17.94 -4.44
N CYS A 300 3.90 -18.44 -3.20
CA CYS A 300 5.07 -18.31 -2.33
C CYS A 300 6.23 -19.23 -2.77
N THR A 301 6.69 -19.09 -4.02
CA THR A 301 7.69 -20.00 -4.62
C THR A 301 9.07 -19.94 -3.95
N THR A 302 9.44 -18.81 -3.34
CA THR A 302 10.70 -18.67 -2.59
C THR A 302 10.58 -19.02 -1.12
N VAL A 303 9.40 -18.90 -0.53
CA VAL A 303 9.16 -19.09 0.91
C VAL A 303 8.40 -20.40 1.10
N ILE A 304 9.14 -21.49 0.93
CA ILE A 304 8.58 -22.84 0.90
C ILE A 304 8.06 -23.23 2.29
N GLY A 305 6.80 -23.68 2.33
CA GLY A 305 6.07 -24.00 3.55
C GLY A 305 5.16 -22.88 4.04
N SER A 306 5.25 -21.68 3.47
CA SER A 306 4.36 -20.56 3.80
C SER A 306 3.10 -20.55 2.94
N LYS A 307 1.98 -20.18 3.57
CA LYS A 307 0.71 -19.89 2.90
C LYS A 307 0.57 -18.41 2.61
N ASN A 308 0.96 -17.57 3.57
CA ASN A 308 0.92 -16.11 3.50
C ASN A 308 2.11 -15.51 4.26
N CYS A 309 2.71 -14.48 3.69
CA CYS A 309 3.70 -13.65 4.35
C CYS A 309 3.25 -12.19 4.41
N TYR A 310 3.73 -11.52 5.44
CA TYR A 310 3.61 -10.10 5.70
C TYR A 310 5.00 -9.53 5.88
N MET A 311 5.17 -8.26 5.55
CA MET A 311 6.42 -7.54 5.77
C MET A 311 6.13 -6.23 6.48
N SER A 312 7.15 -5.60 7.05
CA SER A 312 6.99 -4.26 7.61
C SER A 312 6.52 -3.29 6.52
N ALA A 313 5.48 -2.50 6.81
CA ALA A 313 4.91 -1.55 5.85
C ALA A 313 5.85 -0.35 5.59
N GLN A 314 6.83 -0.17 6.46
CA GLN A 314 7.83 0.87 6.44
C GLN A 314 9.18 0.32 6.93
N ASN A 315 10.21 1.15 6.78
CA ASN A 315 11.46 1.01 7.49
C ASN A 315 11.20 0.94 9.01
N ILE A 316 11.85 0.02 9.70
CA ILE A 316 11.71 -0.09 11.15
C ILE A 316 12.33 1.14 11.79
N TYR A 317 11.60 1.77 12.71
CA TYR A 317 12.11 2.92 13.44
C TYR A 317 12.93 2.44 14.65
N GLY A 318 14.15 2.96 14.78
CA GLY A 318 15.01 2.73 15.92
C GLY A 318 14.62 3.63 17.09
N SER A 319 14.81 3.12 18.30
CA SER A 319 14.47 3.82 19.56
C SER A 319 15.71 4.40 20.27
N TYR A 320 16.90 4.24 19.69
CA TYR A 320 18.19 4.58 20.33
C TYR A 320 19.09 5.42 19.41
N ALA A 321 19.00 6.75 19.49
CA ALA A 321 19.90 7.66 18.77
C ALA A 321 20.89 8.33 19.74
N GLY A 322 21.76 7.53 20.40
CA GLY A 322 22.67 8.06 21.41
C GLY A 322 24.08 7.47 21.36
N LYS A 323 25.09 8.30 21.64
CA LYS A 323 26.49 7.93 21.93
C LYS A 323 26.72 7.54 23.41
N GLY A 324 25.67 7.17 24.14
CA GLY A 324 25.74 6.81 25.55
C GLY A 324 25.93 5.31 25.74
N ASN A 325 26.69 4.90 26.76
CA ASN A 325 26.80 3.50 27.19
C ASN A 325 25.78 3.17 28.31
N THR A 326 24.76 4.01 28.51
CA THR A 326 23.76 3.84 29.57
C THR A 326 22.45 3.28 29.03
N PHE A 327 21.81 2.44 29.85
CA PHE A 327 20.57 1.71 29.56
C PHE A 327 19.33 2.63 29.46
N ASP A 328 19.41 3.87 29.96
CA ASP A 328 18.30 4.81 30.10
C ASP A 328 18.29 5.93 29.03
N ASN A 329 18.31 5.58 27.73
CA ASN A 329 18.03 6.55 26.66
C ASN A 329 16.54 6.55 26.29
N MET A 330 15.67 6.74 27.28
CA MET A 330 14.23 6.80 27.01
C MET A 330 13.83 8.08 26.24
N ASP A 331 14.64 9.13 26.25
CA ASP A 331 14.28 10.46 25.71
C ASP A 331 14.80 10.79 24.32
N THR A 332 15.27 9.79 23.54
CA THR A 332 15.72 10.05 22.15
C THR A 332 14.57 9.95 21.15
N SER A 333 14.51 10.89 20.21
CA SER A 333 13.58 10.84 19.08
C SER A 333 13.79 9.57 18.26
N ARG A 334 12.70 8.96 17.80
CA ARG A 334 12.76 7.82 16.87
C ARG A 334 13.45 8.27 15.58
N PHE A 335 14.19 7.35 14.97
CA PHE A 335 14.80 7.59 13.67
C PHE A 335 14.54 6.40 12.75
N MET A 336 14.40 6.68 11.47
CA MET A 336 14.22 5.66 10.45
C MET A 336 15.52 4.86 10.28
N THR A 337 15.45 3.54 10.42
CA THR A 337 16.59 2.65 10.10
C THR A 337 16.51 2.17 8.65
N HIS A 338 17.48 1.37 8.21
CA HIS A 338 17.42 0.68 6.91
C HIS A 338 16.72 -0.68 6.98
N TYR A 339 16.26 -1.11 8.17
CA TYR A 339 15.85 -2.48 8.42
C TYR A 339 14.40 -2.73 8.01
N GLY A 340 14.12 -3.96 7.62
CA GLY A 340 12.78 -4.49 7.39
C GLY A 340 12.54 -5.76 8.19
N GLN A 341 11.27 -6.15 8.34
CA GLN A 341 10.89 -7.44 8.90
C GLN A 341 10.02 -8.21 7.91
N VAL A 342 10.21 -9.52 7.82
CA VAL A 342 9.34 -10.42 7.06
C VAL A 342 8.84 -11.54 7.97
N CYS A 343 7.52 -11.69 8.03
CA CYS A 343 6.80 -12.65 8.85
C CYS A 343 6.03 -13.59 7.94
N CYS A 344 6.25 -14.90 8.06
CA CYS A 344 5.61 -15.89 7.20
C CYS A 344 4.89 -16.93 8.03
N TYR A 345 3.70 -17.31 7.59
CA TYR A 345 2.79 -18.17 8.30
C TYR A 345 2.56 -19.47 7.53
N ASP A 346 2.49 -20.58 8.25
CA ASP A 346 2.17 -21.89 7.69
C ASP A 346 0.69 -22.01 7.28
N GLU A 347 0.27 -23.20 6.84
CA GLU A 347 -1.12 -23.43 6.42
C GLU A 347 -2.14 -23.23 7.55
N ALA A 348 -1.74 -23.51 8.79
CA ALA A 348 -2.56 -23.35 9.99
C ALA A 348 -2.56 -21.90 10.51
N GLY A 349 -1.76 -21.02 9.92
CA GLY A 349 -1.67 -19.60 10.28
C GLY A 349 -0.73 -19.32 11.45
N TYR A 350 0.17 -20.24 11.80
CA TYR A 350 1.19 -20.02 12.83
C TYR A 350 2.48 -19.48 12.24
N LEU A 351 3.16 -18.61 13.00
CA LEU A 351 4.44 -18.03 12.60
C LEU A 351 5.48 -19.15 12.39
N MET A 352 6.03 -19.19 11.19
CA MET A 352 7.08 -20.14 10.82
C MET A 352 8.39 -19.74 11.50
N GLN A 353 9.10 -20.70 12.09
CA GLN A 353 10.38 -20.46 12.77
C GLN A 353 11.53 -21.23 12.12
N THR A 354 12.73 -20.68 12.18
CA THR A 354 13.97 -21.39 11.80
C THR A 354 14.32 -22.38 12.90
N PRO A 355 14.36 -23.69 12.64
CA PRO A 355 14.98 -24.59 13.61
C PRO A 355 16.49 -24.29 13.63
N TYR A 356 17.08 -24.14 14.82
CA TYR A 356 18.54 -24.02 15.01
C TYR A 356 19.32 -25.20 14.40
N GLN A 357 18.63 -26.29 14.06
CA GLN A 357 19.15 -27.48 13.43
C GLN A 357 18.35 -27.75 12.14
N PRO A 358 18.97 -27.72 10.95
CA PRO A 358 18.30 -27.93 9.66
C PRO A 358 18.05 -29.43 9.47
N VAL A 359 17.14 -30.02 10.26
CA VAL A 359 16.90 -31.48 10.20
C VAL A 359 15.85 -31.83 9.14
N ILE A 360 14.98 -30.89 8.77
CA ILE A 360 13.83 -31.16 7.90
C ILE A 360 14.02 -30.49 6.54
N LYS A 361 14.61 -31.25 5.62
CA LYS A 361 14.38 -31.04 4.19
C LYS A 361 12.95 -31.49 3.90
N THR A 362 12.05 -30.57 3.57
CA THR A 362 10.69 -30.94 3.13
C THR A 362 10.73 -31.63 1.77
N GLN A 363 11.77 -31.35 0.97
CA GLN A 363 12.10 -32.02 -0.29
C GLN A 363 13.64 -32.08 -0.45
N LYS A 364 14.16 -33.01 -1.27
CA LYS A 364 15.61 -33.24 -1.47
C LYS A 364 16.40 -31.95 -1.78
N GLU A 365 15.75 -31.03 -2.49
CA GLU A 365 16.28 -29.75 -3.00
C GLU A 365 15.94 -28.53 -2.11
N TYR A 366 15.04 -28.66 -1.13
CA TYR A 366 14.44 -27.50 -0.46
C TYR A 366 14.37 -27.66 1.06
N PHE A 367 14.95 -26.67 1.75
CA PHE A 367 14.80 -26.48 3.18
C PHE A 367 13.53 -25.66 3.47
N TYR A 368 12.94 -25.89 4.63
CA TYR A 368 11.92 -25.02 5.21
C TYR A 368 12.44 -23.56 5.26
N ASN A 369 11.68 -22.60 4.72
CA ASN A 369 12.09 -21.20 4.63
C ASN A 369 11.07 -20.29 5.35
N PRO A 370 11.30 -19.94 6.62
CA PRO A 370 10.48 -18.97 7.33
C PRO A 370 10.82 -17.53 6.92
N GLY A 371 10.00 -16.58 7.38
CA GLY A 371 10.33 -15.17 7.27
C GLY A 371 11.52 -14.79 8.15
N TYR A 372 12.32 -13.83 7.70
CA TYR A 372 13.51 -13.35 8.41
C TYR A 372 13.64 -11.82 8.30
N PRO A 373 14.33 -11.18 9.26
CA PRO A 373 14.56 -9.74 9.22
C PRO A 373 15.51 -9.38 8.08
N LEU A 374 15.33 -8.20 7.51
CA LEU A 374 16.11 -7.71 6.38
C LEU A 374 16.98 -6.55 6.85
N ARG A 375 18.28 -6.59 6.51
CA ARG A 375 19.17 -5.46 6.80
C ARG A 375 18.86 -4.27 5.91
N ALA A 376 18.46 -4.51 4.67
CA ALA A 376 17.99 -3.49 3.76
C ALA A 376 16.50 -3.67 3.48
N TYR A 377 15.71 -2.62 3.72
CA TYR A 377 14.28 -2.62 3.46
C TYR A 377 14.01 -2.81 1.96
N GLU A 378 13.02 -3.63 1.60
CA GLU A 378 12.80 -4.05 0.21
C GLU A 378 12.54 -2.87 -0.74
N PHE A 379 11.85 -1.84 -0.25
CA PHE A 379 11.53 -0.63 -1.02
C PHE A 379 12.55 0.49 -0.85
N GLY A 380 13.68 0.20 -0.21
CA GLY A 380 14.76 1.13 0.02
C GLY A 380 14.45 2.18 1.08
N THR A 381 15.47 2.96 1.41
CA THR A 381 15.39 4.00 2.44
C THR A 381 15.77 5.34 1.81
N PRO A 382 14.94 6.40 1.93
CA PRO A 382 15.35 7.73 1.51
C PRO A 382 16.68 8.15 2.17
N PRO A 383 17.64 8.74 1.44
CA PRO A 383 17.57 9.29 0.09
C PRO A 383 17.97 8.33 -1.05
N TYR A 384 18.03 7.02 -0.82
CA TYR A 384 18.26 5.97 -1.83
C TYR A 384 19.65 5.98 -2.50
N MET A 385 20.65 6.63 -1.90
CA MET A 385 21.97 6.81 -2.54
C MET A 385 23.11 6.09 -1.82
N GLY A 386 22.87 5.60 -0.61
CA GLY A 386 23.85 4.93 0.24
C GLY A 386 23.72 3.42 0.28
N GLN A 387 24.51 2.82 1.18
CA GLN A 387 24.45 1.40 1.53
C GLN A 387 23.12 1.07 2.19
N PHE A 388 22.53 -0.08 1.85
CA PHE A 388 21.21 -0.52 2.34
C PHE A 388 20.02 0.37 1.90
N GLU A 389 20.26 1.41 1.12
CA GLU A 389 19.23 2.38 0.78
C GLU A 389 18.57 2.12 -0.58
N VAL A 390 19.23 1.42 -1.51
CA VAL A 390 18.76 1.29 -2.90
C VAL A 390 17.57 0.34 -3.00
N PRO A 391 16.40 0.82 -3.48
CA PRO A 391 15.19 0.00 -3.58
C PRO A 391 15.38 -1.24 -4.46
N GLY A 392 14.98 -2.41 -3.95
CA GLY A 392 15.18 -3.71 -4.61
C GLY A 392 16.64 -4.17 -4.61
N LEU A 393 17.60 -3.39 -5.08
CA LEU A 393 18.99 -3.87 -5.24
C LEU A 393 19.70 -4.13 -3.91
N SER A 394 19.53 -3.25 -2.92
CA SER A 394 20.20 -3.41 -1.61
C SER A 394 19.75 -4.65 -0.86
N VAL A 395 18.44 -4.92 -0.82
CA VAL A 395 17.89 -6.13 -0.16
C VAL A 395 18.34 -7.39 -0.89
N PHE A 396 18.42 -7.36 -2.22
CA PHE A 396 18.89 -8.50 -2.99
C PHE A 396 20.39 -8.75 -2.75
N HIS A 397 21.20 -7.71 -2.61
CA HIS A 397 22.63 -7.84 -2.33
C HIS A 397 22.93 -8.35 -0.91
N ASN A 398 22.23 -7.82 0.10
CA ASN A 398 22.56 -8.03 1.52
C ASN A 398 21.77 -9.15 2.19
N ASP A 399 20.59 -9.51 1.68
CA ASP A 399 19.67 -10.44 2.36
C ASP A 399 19.25 -11.60 1.45
N TYR A 400 18.67 -11.35 0.27
CA TYR A 400 18.16 -12.44 -0.57
C TYR A 400 19.27 -13.27 -1.22
N MET A 401 20.26 -12.65 -1.88
CA MET A 401 21.32 -13.41 -2.55
C MET A 401 22.16 -14.25 -1.57
N PRO A 402 22.51 -13.77 -0.36
CA PRO A 402 23.15 -14.60 0.66
C PRO A 402 22.35 -15.85 1.05
N TYR A 403 21.01 -15.76 1.11
CA TYR A 403 20.19 -16.96 1.28
C TYR A 403 20.42 -17.96 0.15
N PHE A 404 20.41 -17.55 -1.12
CA PHE A 404 20.70 -18.45 -2.24
C PHE A 404 22.12 -19.03 -2.18
N LEU A 405 23.12 -18.21 -1.87
CA LEU A 405 24.52 -18.64 -1.74
C LEU A 405 24.68 -19.72 -0.65
N CYS A 406 24.17 -19.45 0.56
CA CYS A 406 24.38 -20.30 1.73
C CYS A 406 23.44 -21.52 1.78
N CYS A 407 22.18 -21.36 1.37
CA CYS A 407 21.14 -22.39 1.50
C CYS A 407 20.87 -23.21 0.26
N LYS A 408 20.94 -22.61 -0.94
CA LYS A 408 20.55 -23.28 -2.18
C LYS A 408 21.74 -23.74 -3.02
N PHE A 409 22.77 -22.92 -3.15
CA PHE A 409 23.91 -23.23 -4.01
C PHE A 409 25.00 -24.05 -3.31
N ALA A 410 25.24 -23.79 -2.02
CA ALA A 410 26.26 -24.48 -1.22
C ALA A 410 25.76 -25.77 -0.49
N ASP A 411 24.50 -26.18 -0.71
CA ASP A 411 23.80 -27.38 -0.22
C ASP A 411 23.75 -27.68 1.31
N PHE A 412 24.63 -27.12 2.14
CA PHE A 412 24.71 -27.47 3.58
C PHE A 412 25.25 -26.35 4.50
N ARG A 413 25.02 -25.07 4.19
CA ARG A 413 25.45 -23.94 5.08
C ARG A 413 24.34 -22.99 5.51
N CYS A 414 23.07 -23.41 5.43
CA CYS A 414 21.93 -22.60 5.90
C CYS A 414 22.06 -22.09 7.33
N GLN A 415 22.72 -22.85 8.21
CA GLN A 415 22.94 -22.44 9.60
C GLN A 415 23.66 -21.10 9.70
N MET A 416 24.65 -20.84 8.84
CA MET A 416 25.39 -19.57 8.83
C MET A 416 24.46 -18.40 8.47
N PHE A 417 23.56 -18.60 7.51
CA PHE A 417 22.58 -17.59 7.13
C PHE A 417 21.63 -17.29 8.28
N TYR A 418 20.96 -18.30 8.85
CA TYR A 418 20.00 -18.09 9.93
C TYR A 418 20.64 -17.64 11.25
N TRP A 419 21.94 -17.86 11.45
CA TRP A 419 22.67 -17.24 12.56
C TRP A 419 22.73 -15.71 12.46
N ARG A 420 22.83 -15.18 11.24
CA ARG A 420 22.80 -13.73 10.96
C ARG A 420 21.40 -13.20 10.68
N ARG A 421 20.46 -14.08 10.33
CA ARG A 421 19.07 -13.77 9.94
C ARG A 421 18.09 -14.70 10.67
N PRO A 422 18.06 -14.70 12.02
CA PRO A 422 17.13 -15.55 12.75
C PRO A 422 15.69 -15.10 12.48
N SER A 423 14.77 -16.05 12.30
CA SER A 423 13.34 -15.71 12.23
C SER A 423 12.87 -15.08 13.55
N SER A 424 11.91 -14.18 13.47
CA SER A 424 11.27 -13.62 14.67
C SER A 424 10.60 -14.70 15.51
N ALA A 425 10.65 -14.55 16.83
CA ALA A 425 10.08 -15.50 17.79
C ALA A 425 8.72 -15.03 18.36
N CYS A 426 8.20 -13.89 17.90
CA CYS A 426 6.99 -13.22 18.38
C CYS A 426 6.97 -12.86 19.87
N GLN A 427 8.11 -12.92 20.56
CA GLN A 427 8.19 -12.77 22.02
C GLN A 427 7.87 -11.35 22.49
N GLU A 428 8.27 -10.35 21.70
CA GLU A 428 8.02 -8.93 21.99
C GLU A 428 6.78 -8.39 21.23
N TYR A 429 6.03 -9.26 20.54
CA TYR A 429 4.86 -8.82 19.79
C TYR A 429 3.73 -8.43 20.74
N GLN A 430 3.29 -7.19 20.62
CA GLN A 430 2.08 -6.68 21.26
C GLN A 430 1.03 -6.37 20.19
N PRO A 431 -0.22 -6.87 20.34
CA PRO A 431 -1.27 -6.60 19.37
C PRO A 431 -1.68 -5.12 19.37
N PRO A 432 -2.06 -4.56 18.21
CA PRO A 432 -2.62 -3.23 18.12
C PRO A 432 -4.07 -3.20 18.63
N ALA A 433 -4.52 -2.03 19.07
CA ALA A 433 -5.93 -1.79 19.34
C ALA A 433 -6.64 -1.48 18.02
N THR A 434 -7.71 -2.22 17.72
CA THR A 434 -8.42 -2.10 16.44
C THR A 434 -9.84 -1.60 16.64
N GLY A 435 -10.26 -0.65 15.81
CA GLY A 435 -11.62 -0.14 15.76
C GLY A 435 -12.19 -0.31 14.37
N GLN A 436 -13.50 -0.46 14.25
CA GLN A 436 -14.18 -0.59 12.97
C GLN A 436 -15.53 0.12 13.00
N VAL A 437 -15.90 0.70 11.88
CA VAL A 437 -17.25 1.16 11.60
C VAL A 437 -17.76 0.47 10.33
N SER A 438 -19.01 0.02 10.37
CA SER A 438 -19.61 -0.70 9.25
C SER A 438 -21.09 -0.38 9.03
N GLY A 439 -21.53 -0.51 7.77
CA GLY A 439 -22.93 -0.37 7.38
C GLY A 439 -23.54 0.98 7.76
N ALA A 440 -24.70 0.96 8.41
CA ALA A 440 -25.44 2.15 8.90
C ALA A 440 -24.85 2.71 10.21
N GLY A 441 -23.56 3.02 10.22
CA GLY A 441 -22.93 3.70 11.37
C GLY A 441 -22.83 2.82 12.63
N VAL A 442 -22.58 1.52 12.48
CA VAL A 442 -22.28 0.62 13.60
C VAL A 442 -20.82 0.81 13.99
N PHE A 443 -20.54 1.37 15.16
CA PHE A 443 -19.19 1.63 15.66
C PHE A 443 -18.76 0.56 16.67
N ASN A 444 -17.58 0.00 16.44
CA ASN A 444 -16.79 -0.76 17.41
C ASN A 444 -15.48 0.02 17.62
N THR A 445 -15.30 0.60 18.80
CA THR A 445 -14.19 1.49 19.10
C THR A 445 -12.90 0.73 19.42
N ILE A 446 -11.75 1.42 19.45
CA ILE A 446 -10.46 0.83 19.83
C ILE A 446 -10.40 0.42 21.31
N ASP A 447 -11.34 0.92 22.10
CA ASP A 447 -11.51 0.68 23.54
C ASP A 447 -12.64 -0.33 23.81
N ASN A 448 -13.16 -1.03 22.79
CA ASN A 448 -14.23 -2.04 22.86
C ASN A 448 -15.67 -1.53 23.15
N ASP A 449 -15.90 -0.22 23.24
CA ASP A 449 -17.25 0.34 23.27
C ASP A 449 -17.94 0.15 21.92
N LYS A 450 -19.22 -0.23 21.96
CA LYS A 450 -20.06 -0.46 20.78
C LYS A 450 -21.28 0.44 20.82
N PHE A 451 -21.60 1.10 19.72
CA PHE A 451 -22.79 1.94 19.60
C PHE A 451 -23.18 2.13 18.14
N ILE A 452 -24.44 2.50 17.90
CA ILE A 452 -24.93 2.89 16.57
C ILE A 452 -25.18 4.39 16.58
N PHE A 453 -24.61 5.09 15.60
CA PHE A 453 -24.66 6.55 15.51
C PHE A 453 -25.06 7.00 14.11
N ASN A 454 -26.21 7.66 14.01
CA ASN A 454 -26.84 8.07 12.76
C ASN A 454 -26.99 9.58 12.63
N GLU A 455 -25.88 10.31 12.58
CA GLU A 455 -25.88 11.77 12.39
C GLU A 455 -25.02 12.18 11.19
N PRO A 456 -25.56 13.02 10.28
CA PRO A 456 -24.78 13.50 9.15
C PRO A 456 -23.82 14.61 9.57
N GLY A 457 -22.65 14.61 8.94
CA GLY A 457 -21.63 15.62 9.18
C GLY A 457 -20.22 15.07 9.01
N VAL A 458 -19.24 15.95 9.27
CA VAL A 458 -17.84 15.57 9.35
C VAL A 458 -17.48 15.46 10.83
N TYR A 459 -16.85 14.35 11.20
CA TYR A 459 -16.47 14.06 12.58
C TYR A 459 -14.99 13.73 12.70
N ASN A 460 -14.38 14.17 13.79
CA ASN A 460 -13.06 13.70 14.20
C ASN A 460 -13.14 12.22 14.59
N PHE A 461 -12.60 11.36 13.72
CA PHE A 461 -12.63 9.92 13.87
C PHE A 461 -11.58 9.43 14.86
N LEU A 462 -10.34 9.92 14.68
CA LEU A 462 -9.22 9.68 15.57
C LEU A 462 -8.31 10.91 15.54
N TYR A 463 -7.95 11.42 16.72
CA TYR A 463 -6.97 12.47 16.90
C TYR A 463 -5.95 12.06 17.95
N ILE A 464 -4.67 12.25 17.61
CA ILE A 464 -3.53 12.05 18.49
C ILE A 464 -2.66 13.31 18.41
N PRO A 465 -2.43 14.04 19.52
CA PRO A 465 -1.58 15.21 19.53
C PRO A 465 -0.10 14.82 19.38
N LYS A 466 0.71 15.74 18.83
CA LYS A 466 2.15 15.58 18.72
C LYS A 466 2.82 15.48 20.10
N THR A 467 3.74 14.55 20.27
CA THR A 467 4.66 14.48 21.41
C THR A 467 6.11 14.45 20.93
N VAL A 468 7.07 14.35 21.85
CA VAL A 468 8.49 14.17 21.49
C VAL A 468 8.73 12.83 20.76
N ARG A 469 7.93 11.80 21.08
CA ARG A 469 8.10 10.42 20.60
C ARG A 469 7.12 10.00 19.52
N SER A 470 6.03 10.76 19.34
CA SER A 470 4.95 10.41 18.41
C SER A 470 4.50 11.61 17.57
N PRO A 471 4.22 11.41 16.27
CA PRO A 471 3.70 12.46 15.41
C PRO A 471 2.24 12.79 15.75
N GLU A 472 1.81 14.00 15.38
CA GLU A 472 0.37 14.31 15.35
C GLU A 472 -0.33 13.45 14.31
N VAL A 473 -1.50 12.92 14.62
CA VAL A 473 -2.34 12.14 13.70
C VAL A 473 -3.75 12.69 13.71
N ARG A 474 -4.29 12.96 12.53
CA ARG A 474 -5.63 13.52 12.32
C ARG A 474 -6.38 12.66 11.32
N VAL A 475 -7.51 12.10 11.75
CA VAL A 475 -8.41 11.32 10.89
C VAL A 475 -9.82 11.86 11.05
N GLN A 476 -10.46 12.20 9.94
CA GLN A 476 -11.86 12.62 9.90
C GLN A 476 -12.66 11.70 8.98
N VAL A 477 -13.92 11.47 9.35
CA VAL A 477 -14.88 10.75 8.52
C VAL A 477 -16.02 11.68 8.15
N ARG A 478 -16.54 11.50 6.93
CA ARG A 478 -17.77 12.13 6.47
C ARG A 478 -18.89 11.11 6.49
N MET A 479 -19.94 11.44 7.23
CA MET A 479 -21.17 10.67 7.34
C MET A 479 -22.28 11.43 6.63
N GLU A 480 -23.02 10.75 5.77
CA GLU A 480 -24.12 11.34 5.00
C GLU A 480 -25.35 10.42 5.10
N ARG A 481 -26.55 11.00 4.97
CA ARG A 481 -27.78 10.22 4.96
C ARG A 481 -27.85 9.39 3.69
N TYR A 482 -28.11 8.10 3.85
CA TYR A 482 -28.14 7.19 2.72
C TYR A 482 -29.44 7.36 1.92
N PRO A 483 -29.42 7.37 0.59
CA PRO A 483 -30.64 7.50 -0.20
C PRO A 483 -31.49 6.21 -0.15
N ASN A 484 -32.81 6.37 -0.10
CA ASN A 484 -33.77 5.29 -0.29
C ASN A 484 -33.70 4.80 -1.73
N ARG A 485 -33.21 3.58 -1.92
CA ARG A 485 -33.03 2.97 -3.25
C ARG A 485 -34.21 2.17 -3.77
N LYS A 486 -35.34 2.16 -3.03
CA LYS A 486 -36.60 1.54 -3.50
C LYS A 486 -37.31 2.39 -4.56
N VAL A 487 -36.89 3.65 -4.75
CA VAL A 487 -37.52 4.58 -5.70
C VAL A 487 -37.05 4.28 -7.14
N ASP A 488 -38.00 4.12 -8.07
CA ASP A 488 -37.71 3.85 -9.48
C ASP A 488 -37.28 5.12 -10.23
N PHE A 489 -35.98 5.19 -10.56
CA PHE A 489 -35.39 6.26 -11.37
C PHE A 489 -35.97 6.35 -12.80
N GLY A 490 -36.64 5.30 -13.30
CA GLY A 490 -37.28 5.28 -14.61
C GLY A 490 -38.49 6.21 -14.75
N LEU A 491 -39.03 6.72 -13.62
CA LEU A 491 -40.15 7.66 -13.58
C LEU A 491 -39.72 9.13 -13.55
N LEU A 492 -38.41 9.41 -13.70
CA LEU A 492 -37.82 10.74 -13.76
C LEU A 492 -38.59 11.66 -14.73
N GLY A 493 -39.17 12.74 -14.19
CA GLY A 493 -39.79 13.80 -14.98
C GLY A 493 -41.23 13.55 -15.47
N ARG A 494 -41.86 12.41 -15.12
CA ARG A 494 -43.29 12.17 -15.42
C ARG A 494 -44.24 12.54 -14.28
N TYR A 495 -43.92 12.14 -13.04
CA TYR A 495 -44.82 12.34 -11.88
C TYR A 495 -44.10 12.62 -10.56
N ILE A 496 -42.76 12.53 -10.52
CA ILE A 496 -41.95 12.70 -9.31
C ILE A 496 -40.90 13.76 -9.59
N SER A 497 -40.74 14.71 -8.67
CA SER A 497 -39.71 15.73 -8.78
C SER A 497 -38.32 15.13 -8.54
N GLN A 498 -37.27 15.72 -9.12
CA GLN A 498 -35.90 15.24 -8.93
C GLN A 498 -35.48 15.13 -7.45
N ALA A 499 -36.09 15.95 -6.59
CA ALA A 499 -35.87 15.97 -5.14
C ALA A 499 -36.49 14.77 -4.41
N GLU A 500 -37.65 14.30 -4.86
CA GLU A 500 -38.38 13.16 -4.27
C GLU A 500 -37.85 11.81 -4.78
N LEU A 501 -37.09 11.80 -5.87
CA LEU A 501 -36.43 10.58 -6.39
C LEU A 501 -35.35 10.02 -5.46
N VAL A 502 -34.85 10.84 -4.53
CA VAL A 502 -33.74 10.50 -3.64
C VAL A 502 -34.12 10.88 -2.21
N GLN A 503 -35.24 10.33 -1.73
CA GLN A 503 -35.63 10.45 -0.32
C GLN A 503 -34.52 9.84 0.55
N PRO A 504 -33.91 10.54 1.51
CA PRO A 504 -32.90 9.94 2.36
C PRO A 504 -33.56 9.03 3.42
N THR A 505 -32.79 8.08 3.95
CA THR A 505 -33.21 7.17 5.02
C THR A 505 -32.85 7.74 6.40
N ASN A 506 -33.37 7.11 7.46
CA ASN A 506 -33.01 7.40 8.85
C ASN A 506 -31.60 6.93 9.25
N ALA A 507 -30.86 6.34 8.32
CA ALA A 507 -29.52 5.82 8.53
C ALA A 507 -28.47 6.70 7.85
N THR A 508 -27.32 6.85 8.51
CA THR A 508 -26.16 7.50 7.91
C THR A 508 -25.07 6.49 7.60
N VAL A 509 -24.37 6.72 6.51
CA VAL A 509 -23.24 5.88 6.09
C VAL A 509 -22.00 6.73 5.95
N ILE A 510 -20.84 6.10 6.10
CA ILE A 510 -19.58 6.76 5.78
C ILE A 510 -19.42 6.80 4.27
N THR A 511 -19.19 8.01 3.76
CA THR A 511 -18.97 8.24 2.33
C THR A 511 -17.55 8.70 2.03
N GLY A 512 -16.79 9.11 3.05
CA GLY A 512 -15.38 9.43 2.91
C GLY A 512 -14.59 9.43 4.20
N VAL A 513 -13.29 9.18 4.07
CA VAL A 513 -12.28 9.25 5.13
C VAL A 513 -11.14 10.12 4.64
N VAL A 514 -10.66 11.01 5.50
CA VAL A 514 -9.45 11.80 5.27
C VAL A 514 -8.50 11.63 6.43
N MET A 515 -7.22 11.51 6.12
CA MET A 515 -6.18 11.25 7.11
C MET A 515 -4.88 11.99 6.78
N GLU A 516 -4.20 12.42 7.82
CA GLU A 516 -2.85 12.97 7.76
C GLU A 516 -2.12 12.77 9.10
N ALA A 517 -0.80 12.76 9.03
CA ALA A 517 0.09 12.90 10.17
C ALA A 517 1.14 14.00 9.95
N THR A 518 1.86 14.36 11.00
CA THR A 518 2.99 15.30 10.93
C THR A 518 3.95 14.90 9.81
N GLY A 519 4.26 15.81 8.87
CA GLY A 519 5.21 15.57 7.79
C GLY A 519 4.74 14.66 6.66
N THR A 520 3.47 14.25 6.65
CA THR A 520 2.92 13.34 5.63
C THR A 520 2.01 14.02 4.61
N ASP A 521 1.83 13.42 3.44
CA ASP A 521 0.82 13.86 2.46
C ASP A 521 -0.60 13.53 2.96
N ARG A 522 -1.54 14.44 2.74
CA ARG A 522 -2.94 14.21 3.11
C ARG A 522 -3.61 13.27 2.11
N VAL A 523 -4.25 12.22 2.62
CA VAL A 523 -4.95 11.21 1.82
C VAL A 523 -6.45 11.27 2.06
N TYR A 524 -7.21 11.24 0.97
CA TYR A 524 -8.66 11.12 0.97
C TYR A 524 -9.06 9.83 0.27
N VAL A 525 -9.96 9.07 0.91
CA VAL A 525 -10.59 7.91 0.30
C VAL A 525 -12.10 8.13 0.40
N MET A 526 -12.78 8.23 -0.74
CA MET A 526 -14.20 8.55 -0.80
C MET A 526 -14.94 7.57 -1.70
N ALA A 527 -16.21 7.31 -1.42
CA ALA A 527 -17.08 6.60 -2.33
C ALA A 527 -17.30 7.45 -3.58
N ARG A 528 -17.33 6.84 -4.77
CA ARG A 528 -17.71 7.59 -5.98
C ARG A 528 -19.16 8.04 -5.89
N LYS A 529 -19.53 9.07 -6.65
CA LYS A 529 -20.94 9.46 -6.82
C LYS A 529 -21.70 8.41 -7.64
N ASP A 530 -23.00 8.24 -7.39
CA ASP A 530 -23.85 7.14 -7.90
C ASP A 530 -23.63 6.85 -9.40
N THR A 531 -23.69 7.88 -10.25
CA THR A 531 -23.58 7.72 -11.72
C THR A 531 -22.20 7.35 -12.25
N ARG A 532 -21.17 7.22 -11.39
CA ARG A 532 -19.76 7.03 -11.81
C ARG A 532 -19.11 5.76 -11.25
N ARG A 533 -19.90 4.82 -10.70
CA ARG A 533 -19.41 3.64 -9.97
C ARG A 533 -19.16 2.37 -10.80
N PHE A 534 -19.31 2.44 -12.12
CA PHE A 534 -19.22 1.25 -12.99
C PHE A 534 -17.78 0.67 -13.09
N ARG A 535 -16.75 1.53 -13.11
CA ARG A 535 -15.34 1.11 -13.23
C ARG A 535 -14.58 1.16 -11.92
N TYR A 536 -14.83 2.18 -11.09
CA TYR A 536 -14.19 2.37 -9.80
C TYR A 536 -15.26 2.61 -8.74
N ARG A 537 -15.10 1.98 -7.58
CA ARG A 537 -16.00 2.06 -6.43
C ARG A 537 -15.65 3.26 -5.56
N THR A 538 -14.37 3.52 -5.39
CA THR A 538 -13.84 4.65 -4.60
C THR A 538 -12.95 5.58 -5.42
N ASP A 539 -12.81 6.81 -4.94
CA ASP A 539 -11.80 7.79 -5.35
C ASP A 539 -10.72 7.91 -4.28
N ILE A 540 -9.46 7.80 -4.69
CA ILE A 540 -8.28 7.98 -3.82
C ILE A 540 -7.60 9.26 -4.25
N ILE A 541 -7.55 10.27 -3.38
CA ILE A 541 -6.92 11.56 -3.65
C ILE A 541 -5.74 11.73 -2.70
N VAL A 542 -4.58 12.10 -3.22
CA VAL A 542 -3.37 12.37 -2.42
C VAL A 542 -2.76 13.69 -2.87
N GLY A 543 -2.61 14.64 -1.93
CA GLY A 543 -2.14 16.00 -2.21
C GLY A 543 -3.09 16.79 -3.13
N ASN A 544 -4.41 16.56 -3.01
CA ASN A 544 -5.46 17.11 -3.88
C ASN A 544 -5.45 16.62 -5.34
N ILE A 545 -4.76 15.51 -5.64
CA ILE A 545 -4.78 14.87 -6.96
C ILE A 545 -5.34 13.45 -6.88
N LEU A 546 -6.22 13.11 -7.81
CA LEU A 546 -6.77 11.77 -7.96
C LEU A 546 -5.69 10.76 -8.40
N ARG A 547 -5.60 9.63 -7.70
CA ARG A 547 -4.63 8.56 -7.92
C ARG A 547 -5.33 7.29 -8.38
N TYR A 548 -4.72 6.60 -9.34
CA TYR A 548 -5.23 5.35 -9.89
C TYR A 548 -4.25 4.21 -9.62
N PHE A 549 -4.79 3.06 -9.21
CA PHE A 549 -4.00 1.89 -8.82
C PHE A 549 -4.14 0.73 -9.84
N ASP A 550 -4.52 1.01 -11.09
CA ASP A 550 -4.76 -0.02 -12.11
C ASP A 550 -3.50 -0.78 -12.52
N THR A 551 -2.41 -0.04 -12.76
CA THR A 551 -1.12 -0.59 -13.18
C THR A 551 -0.25 -0.96 -11.98
N ILE A 552 -0.20 -0.08 -10.98
CA ILE A 552 0.62 -0.21 -9.77
C ILE A 552 -0.31 -0.22 -8.57
N ARG A 553 -0.39 -1.37 -7.89
CA ARG A 553 -1.29 -1.61 -6.76
C ARG A 553 -0.78 -1.07 -5.43
N LEU A 554 0.50 -0.73 -5.35
CA LEU A 554 1.18 -0.23 -4.15
C LEU A 554 1.98 1.02 -4.53
N GLN A 555 1.60 2.16 -3.96
CA GLN A 555 2.21 3.46 -4.24
C GLN A 555 2.59 4.14 -2.93
N ARG A 556 3.78 4.74 -2.88
CA ARG A 556 4.25 5.51 -1.72
C ARG A 556 4.25 7.00 -2.05
N PHE A 557 3.85 7.76 -1.06
CA PHE A 557 3.80 9.21 -1.03
C PHE A 557 4.66 9.68 0.14
N ASN A 558 4.70 10.98 0.43
CA ASN A 558 5.51 11.47 1.53
C ASN A 558 4.97 10.97 2.87
N GLY A 559 5.70 10.06 3.53
CA GLY A 559 5.34 9.45 4.82
C GLY A 559 4.04 8.62 4.82
N VAL A 560 3.48 8.30 3.64
CA VAL A 560 2.26 7.50 3.50
C VAL A 560 2.45 6.41 2.45
N LEU A 561 2.04 5.20 2.80
CA LEU A 561 1.93 4.08 1.88
C LEU A 561 0.45 3.78 1.60
N VAL A 562 0.09 3.68 0.33
CA VAL A 562 -1.26 3.30 -0.10
C VAL A 562 -1.18 2.06 -0.97
N TYR A 563 -1.98 1.04 -0.66
CA TYR A 563 -2.12 -0.14 -1.50
C TYR A 563 -3.57 -0.61 -1.60
N VAL A 564 -3.90 -1.26 -2.72
CA VAL A 564 -5.27 -1.68 -3.06
C VAL A 564 -5.31 -3.18 -3.30
N ASN A 565 -6.30 -3.85 -2.72
CA ASN A 565 -6.56 -5.26 -2.98
C ASN A 565 -6.99 -5.47 -4.45
N ASN A 566 -6.48 -6.51 -5.10
CA ASN A 566 -6.77 -6.82 -6.50
C ASN A 566 -7.73 -8.01 -6.69
N VAL A 567 -8.24 -8.62 -5.62
CA VAL A 567 -9.21 -9.72 -5.69
C VAL A 567 -10.48 -9.28 -6.43
N GLU A 568 -10.99 -8.10 -6.07
CA GLU A 568 -12.16 -7.49 -6.70
C GLU A 568 -11.75 -6.26 -7.53
N ARG A 569 -12.29 -6.14 -8.76
CA ARG A 569 -11.99 -5.02 -9.65
C ARG A 569 -12.67 -3.73 -9.15
N GLY A 570 -12.02 -2.60 -9.43
CA GLY A 570 -12.60 -1.28 -9.22
C GLY A 570 -12.22 -0.61 -7.90
N GLN A 571 -11.12 -1.01 -7.27
CA GLN A 571 -10.66 -0.43 -6.00
C GLN A 571 -11.72 -0.52 -4.88
N PRO A 572 -12.24 -1.71 -4.54
CA PRO A 572 -13.24 -1.85 -3.50
C PRO A 572 -12.64 -1.96 -2.09
N GLU A 573 -11.33 -2.22 -1.96
CA GLU A 573 -10.64 -2.33 -0.67
C GLU A 573 -9.26 -1.69 -0.75
N ILE A 574 -9.06 -0.65 0.07
CA ILE A 574 -7.92 0.26 0.07
C ILE A 574 -7.31 0.24 1.47
N TYR A 575 -5.99 0.21 1.52
CA TYR A 575 -5.21 0.30 2.75
C TYR A 575 -4.33 1.54 2.68
N VAL A 576 -4.34 2.32 3.76
CA VAL A 576 -3.51 3.51 3.92
C VAL A 576 -2.73 3.38 5.21
N VAL A 577 -1.41 3.52 5.14
CA VAL A 577 -0.50 3.40 6.27
C VAL A 577 0.26 4.70 6.46
N LEU A 578 0.14 5.28 7.65
CA LEU A 578 0.93 6.42 8.10
C LEU A 578 2.25 5.88 8.66
N GLU A 579 3.36 6.05 7.93
CA GLU A 579 4.58 5.27 8.15
C GLU A 579 5.23 5.52 9.52
N GLU A 580 5.46 6.79 9.89
CA GLU A 580 6.06 7.17 11.17
C GLU A 580 5.10 6.91 12.34
N ALA A 581 3.81 7.17 12.14
CA ALA A 581 2.79 6.94 13.14
C ALA A 581 2.52 5.44 13.38
N GLN A 582 2.85 4.59 12.39
CA GLN A 582 2.53 3.17 12.33
C GLN A 582 1.02 2.88 12.53
N ILE A 583 0.16 3.77 12.05
CA ILE A 583 -1.30 3.63 12.07
C ILE A 583 -1.77 3.24 10.68
N GLY A 584 -2.56 2.18 10.60
CA GLY A 584 -3.12 1.68 9.36
C GLY A 584 -4.63 1.81 9.34
N ILE A 585 -5.19 2.22 8.19
CA ILE A 585 -6.62 2.33 7.94
C ILE A 585 -6.96 1.48 6.72
N ARG A 586 -7.94 0.60 6.87
CA ARG A 586 -8.57 -0.14 5.78
C ARG A 586 -9.93 0.46 5.47
N VAL A 587 -10.13 0.88 4.23
CA VAL A 587 -11.40 1.39 3.71
C VAL A 587 -11.91 0.40 2.68
N ARG A 588 -13.13 -0.10 2.86
CA ARG A 588 -13.74 -1.07 1.96
C ARG A 588 -15.15 -0.66 1.58
N GLU A 589 -15.59 -0.96 0.37
CA GLU A 589 -17.00 -0.90 0.02
C GLU A 589 -17.81 -1.89 0.89
N SER A 590 -18.80 -1.35 1.61
CA SER A 590 -19.64 -2.14 2.49
C SER A 590 -20.73 -2.90 1.73
N TYR A 591 -21.01 -4.10 2.24
CA TYR A 591 -22.18 -4.90 1.89
C TYR A 591 -23.02 -5.22 3.13
N ALA A 592 -22.79 -4.50 4.23
CA ALA A 592 -23.41 -4.78 5.53
C ALA A 592 -24.84 -4.21 5.67
N LEU A 593 -25.40 -3.66 4.59
CA LEU A 593 -26.79 -3.22 4.54
C LEU A 593 -27.52 -4.03 3.48
N ASP A 594 -28.55 -4.76 3.93
CA ASP A 594 -29.49 -5.42 3.03
C ASP A 594 -30.51 -4.39 2.54
N ILE A 595 -30.59 -4.22 1.23
CA ILE A 595 -31.42 -3.20 0.60
C ILE A 595 -32.09 -3.86 -0.60
N ASP A 596 -33.43 -3.88 -0.59
CA ASP A 596 -34.20 -4.30 -1.76
C ASP A 596 -33.84 -3.42 -2.95
N ARG A 597 -33.26 -4.05 -3.98
CA ARG A 597 -32.96 -3.40 -5.24
C ARG A 597 -33.98 -3.83 -6.28
N LEU A 598 -34.29 -2.93 -7.20
CA LEU A 598 -34.91 -3.35 -8.45
C LEU A 598 -33.96 -4.34 -9.16
N PRO A 599 -34.46 -5.50 -9.65
CA PRO A 599 -33.65 -6.62 -10.16
C PRO A 599 -32.63 -6.29 -11.26
N MET A 600 -32.74 -5.11 -11.88
CA MET A 600 -31.95 -4.67 -13.02
C MET A 600 -30.75 -3.77 -12.64
N TYR A 601 -30.53 -3.44 -11.36
CA TYR A 601 -29.44 -2.55 -10.92
C TYR A 601 -28.35 -3.30 -10.13
N GLN A 602 -27.32 -3.78 -10.84
CA GLN A 602 -26.07 -4.33 -10.25
C GLN A 602 -25.04 -3.23 -9.93
N GLU A 603 -25.45 -2.16 -9.24
CA GLU A 603 -24.53 -1.07 -8.87
C GLU A 603 -23.85 -1.28 -7.51
N SER A 604 -22.80 -0.51 -7.28
CA SER A 604 -22.12 -0.38 -6.00
C SER A 604 -23.05 0.20 -4.91
N MET A 605 -22.93 -0.30 -3.68
CA MET A 605 -23.71 0.21 -2.53
C MET A 605 -23.29 1.65 -2.17
N GLY A 606 -22.06 2.06 -2.46
CA GLY A 606 -21.65 3.46 -2.27
C GLY A 606 -21.53 3.90 -0.82
N MET A 607 -21.19 2.97 0.04
CA MET A 607 -21.01 3.15 1.47
C MET A 607 -19.69 2.47 1.83
N LEU A 608 -19.00 3.01 2.83
CA LEU A 608 -17.67 2.56 3.22
C LEU A 608 -17.67 1.97 4.62
N ASP A 609 -17.08 0.78 4.74
CA ASP A 609 -16.61 0.26 6.02
C ASP A 609 -15.19 0.75 6.25
N VAL A 610 -14.90 1.21 7.46
CA VAL A 610 -13.59 1.74 7.84
C VAL A 610 -13.08 0.98 9.05
N GLN A 611 -11.90 0.39 8.94
CA GLN A 611 -11.20 -0.24 10.05
C GLN A 611 -9.89 0.48 10.30
N ILE A 612 -9.56 0.73 11.56
CA ILE A 612 -8.33 1.40 11.99
C ILE A 612 -7.56 0.50 12.96
N SER A 613 -6.23 0.57 12.88
CA SER A 613 -5.31 -0.16 13.73
C SER A 613 -4.34 0.83 14.38
N VAL A 614 -4.39 0.90 15.72
CA VAL A 614 -3.56 1.79 16.54
C VAL A 614 -2.51 0.96 17.29
N PRO A 615 -1.22 1.19 17.07
CA PRO A 615 -0.16 0.40 17.68
C PRO A 615 -0.06 0.67 19.20
N PRO A 616 0.45 -0.30 19.98
CA PRO A 616 0.49 -0.24 21.45
C PRO A 616 1.34 0.92 21.99
N GLN A 617 2.24 1.49 21.19
CA GLN A 617 3.05 2.67 21.54
C GLN A 617 2.23 3.91 21.93
N TYR A 618 0.94 3.97 21.57
CA TYR A 618 0.04 5.07 21.97
C TYR A 618 -0.70 4.79 23.29
N GLY A 619 -0.40 3.68 23.97
CA GLY A 619 -0.96 3.37 25.28
C GLY A 619 -2.39 2.83 25.28
N VAL A 620 -2.96 2.51 24.11
CA VAL A 620 -4.28 1.87 24.01
C VAL A 620 -4.10 0.38 24.17
N ARG A 621 -4.81 -0.21 25.13
CA ARG A 621 -4.81 -1.65 25.31
C ARG A 621 -5.93 -2.29 24.48
N PRO A 622 -5.66 -3.37 23.73
CA PRO A 622 -6.68 -4.06 22.94
C PRO A 622 -7.80 -4.72 23.77
N ASP A 623 -7.54 -5.00 25.05
CA ASP A 623 -8.53 -5.56 25.98
C ASP A 623 -9.53 -4.53 26.51
N GLY A 624 -9.31 -3.23 26.23
CA GLY A 624 -10.14 -2.14 26.75
C GLY A 624 -9.91 -1.85 28.23
N ASP A 625 -8.89 -2.45 28.86
CA ASP A 625 -8.59 -2.21 30.27
C ASP A 625 -7.94 -0.82 30.46
N LYS A 626 -8.65 0.04 31.18
CA LYS A 626 -8.22 1.41 31.50
C LYS A 626 -7.59 1.52 32.90
N THR A 627 -7.40 0.40 33.61
CA THR A 627 -6.78 0.42 34.94
C THR A 627 -5.37 1.01 34.88
N ARG A 628 -5.13 2.05 35.70
CA ARG A 628 -3.87 2.80 35.77
C ARG A 628 -3.45 3.50 34.47
N GLU A 629 -4.36 3.67 33.50
CA GLU A 629 -4.03 4.34 32.24
C GLU A 629 -3.54 5.77 32.47
N THR A 630 -4.17 6.52 33.37
CA THR A 630 -3.74 7.87 33.75
C THR A 630 -2.32 7.89 34.35
N GLU A 631 -1.99 6.92 35.20
CA GLU A 631 -0.65 6.79 35.79
C GLU A 631 0.40 6.44 34.71
N LEU A 632 0.08 5.51 33.81
CA LEU A 632 0.95 5.11 32.71
C LEU A 632 1.19 6.25 31.72
N ARG A 633 0.13 6.99 31.36
CA ARG A 633 0.26 8.17 30.49
C ARG A 633 1.15 9.25 31.10
N GLN A 634 1.00 9.52 32.40
CA GLN A 634 1.86 10.47 33.11
C GLN A 634 3.31 9.98 33.21
N ARG A 635 3.52 8.68 33.44
CA ARG A 635 4.87 8.10 33.58
C ARG A 635 5.62 8.03 32.25
N TYR A 636 4.93 7.74 31.15
CA TYR A 636 5.54 7.48 29.84
C TYR A 636 5.25 8.58 28.80
N GLU A 637 4.66 9.70 29.22
CA GLU A 637 4.29 10.85 28.37
C GLU A 637 3.48 10.44 27.12
N LEU A 638 2.54 9.51 27.30
CA LEU A 638 1.73 8.99 26.20
C LEU A 638 0.66 10.02 25.79
N PRO A 639 0.43 10.21 24.47
CA PRO A 639 -0.55 11.18 24.00
C PRO A 639 -1.98 10.79 24.38
N ARG A 640 -2.83 11.79 24.60
CA ARG A 640 -4.26 11.59 24.78
C ARG A 640 -4.92 11.33 23.43
N ILE A 641 -5.54 10.16 23.28
CA ILE A 641 -6.29 9.80 22.07
C ILE A 641 -7.77 10.16 22.24
N SER A 642 -8.37 10.71 21.21
CA SER A 642 -9.77 11.15 21.21
C SER A 642 -10.40 11.04 19.82
N GLY A 643 -11.74 11.04 19.74
CA GLY A 643 -12.50 10.94 18.48
C GLY A 643 -13.60 9.88 18.55
N LEU A 644 -14.32 9.66 17.46
CA LEU A 644 -15.38 8.63 17.37
C LEU A 644 -14.88 7.21 17.67
N MET A 645 -13.62 6.92 17.37
CA MET A 645 -13.00 5.62 17.67
C MET A 645 -12.61 5.48 19.14
N ARG A 646 -12.72 6.54 19.95
CA ARG A 646 -12.47 6.55 21.39
C ARG A 646 -13.28 7.68 22.07
N PRO A 647 -14.62 7.59 22.09
CA PRO A 647 -15.48 8.72 22.42
C PRO A 647 -15.44 9.07 23.91
N PHE A 648 -15.23 8.08 24.79
CA PHE A 648 -15.21 8.26 26.26
C PHE A 648 -13.87 7.81 26.86
N PRO A 649 -12.79 8.58 26.66
CA PRO A 649 -11.45 8.18 27.08
C PRO A 649 -11.27 8.09 28.62
N GLU A 650 -12.20 8.64 29.40
CA GLU A 650 -12.17 8.68 30.87
C GLU A 650 -13.17 7.71 31.52
N GLN A 651 -14.09 7.12 30.74
CA GLN A 651 -15.09 6.17 31.25
C GLN A 651 -14.57 4.73 31.12
N THR A 652 -15.06 3.83 31.97
CA THR A 652 -14.76 2.39 31.86
C THR A 652 -15.35 1.83 30.57
N SER A 653 -14.55 1.07 29.84
CA SER A 653 -14.98 0.42 28.60
C SER A 653 -15.95 -0.73 28.82
N ALA A 654 -16.77 -1.00 27.80
CA ALA A 654 -17.58 -2.22 27.72
C ALA A 654 -16.71 -3.48 27.53
N ALA A 655 -17.27 -4.64 27.87
CA ALA A 655 -16.60 -5.92 27.63
C ALA A 655 -16.59 -6.27 26.14
N ILE A 656 -15.48 -6.83 25.64
CA ILE A 656 -15.31 -7.27 24.23
C ILE A 656 -16.49 -8.12 23.72
N MET A 657 -16.98 -9.04 24.57
CA MET A 657 -18.01 -10.02 24.23
C MET A 657 -19.44 -9.49 24.32
N GLN A 658 -19.65 -8.25 24.77
CA GLN A 658 -20.99 -7.68 24.88
C GLN A 658 -21.55 -7.37 23.49
N GLY A 659 -22.76 -7.88 23.19
CA GLY A 659 -23.48 -7.53 21.96
C GLY A 659 -23.94 -6.08 21.97
N LEU A 660 -24.36 -5.58 20.80
CA LEU A 660 -25.17 -4.36 20.76
C LEU A 660 -26.54 -4.65 21.35
N THR A 661 -27.18 -3.63 21.88
CA THR A 661 -28.56 -3.67 22.35
C THR A 661 -29.35 -2.52 21.77
N LEU A 662 -30.68 -2.57 21.85
CA LEU A 662 -31.55 -1.46 21.45
C LEU A 662 -31.15 -0.13 22.14
N ASN A 663 -30.66 -0.17 23.38
CA ASN A 663 -30.22 1.04 24.10
C ASN A 663 -28.98 1.69 23.49
N ASP A 664 -28.20 0.95 22.70
CA ASP A 664 -26.99 1.45 22.03
C ASP A 664 -27.31 2.14 20.70
N VAL A 665 -28.57 2.05 20.23
CA VAL A 665 -29.04 2.69 19.00
C VAL A 665 -29.37 4.15 19.24
N ASN A 666 -28.51 5.04 18.73
CA ASN A 666 -28.69 6.49 18.81
C ASN A 666 -28.97 6.99 20.24
N SER A 667 -28.36 6.36 21.25
CA SER A 667 -28.50 6.73 22.65
C SER A 667 -28.27 8.23 22.84
N GLU A 668 -29.26 8.95 23.37
CA GLU A 668 -29.25 10.42 23.42
C GLU A 668 -28.04 10.95 24.22
N THR A 669 -27.61 10.22 25.25
CA THR A 669 -26.42 10.57 26.04
C THR A 669 -25.14 10.45 25.22
N TYR A 670 -24.96 9.36 24.47
CA TYR A 670 -23.79 9.14 23.62
C TYR A 670 -23.79 10.11 22.45
N ARG A 671 -24.94 10.25 21.80
CA ARG A 671 -25.16 11.11 20.63
C ARG A 671 -24.83 12.57 20.93
N GLN A 672 -25.39 13.15 22.00
CA GLN A 672 -25.12 14.55 22.36
C GLN A 672 -23.64 14.76 22.71
N GLN A 673 -23.02 13.84 23.44
CA GLN A 673 -21.59 13.95 23.76
C GLN A 673 -20.71 13.86 22.51
N ILE A 674 -21.02 12.97 21.58
CA ILE A 674 -20.29 12.83 20.32
C ILE A 674 -20.42 14.09 19.47
N ILE A 675 -21.64 14.62 19.30
CA ILE A 675 -21.90 15.84 18.54
C ILE A 675 -21.13 17.02 19.14
N ASN A 676 -21.22 17.21 20.46
CA ASN A 676 -20.63 18.36 21.14
C ASN A 676 -19.10 18.32 21.23
N ASN A 677 -18.48 17.13 21.15
CA ASN A 677 -17.04 16.97 21.29
C ASN A 677 -16.31 16.76 19.96
N TYR A 678 -16.93 16.08 18.99
CA TYR A 678 -16.21 15.54 17.83
C TYR A 678 -16.75 16.00 16.47
N ARG A 679 -17.89 16.70 16.41
CA ARG A 679 -18.41 17.25 15.15
C ARG A 679 -17.54 18.43 14.70
N ILE A 680 -17.20 18.44 13.41
CA ILE A 680 -16.47 19.53 12.77
C ILE A 680 -17.45 20.61 12.30
N VAL A 681 -17.09 21.85 12.60
CA VAL A 681 -17.85 23.05 12.26
C VAL A 681 -17.87 23.27 10.75
N GLY A 682 -19.00 23.70 10.20
CA GLY A 682 -19.14 23.97 8.77
C GLY A 682 -19.17 22.71 7.91
N SER A 683 -19.70 21.59 8.45
CA SER A 683 -19.91 20.36 7.68
C SER A 683 -21.08 20.43 6.69
N GLY A 684 -21.82 21.56 6.64
CA GLY A 684 -22.82 21.86 5.62
C GLY A 684 -24.25 21.43 5.99
N GLU A 685 -24.42 20.78 7.13
CA GLU A 685 -25.71 20.32 7.67
C GLU A 685 -26.28 21.32 8.70
N PRO A 686 -27.61 21.42 8.88
CA PRO A 686 -28.21 22.25 9.92
C PRO A 686 -27.62 21.96 11.31
N GLY A 687 -27.25 23.02 12.05
CA GLY A 687 -26.60 22.91 13.37
C GLY A 687 -25.09 22.63 13.34
N SER A 688 -24.48 22.43 12.16
CA SER A 688 -23.01 22.31 12.04
C SER A 688 -22.26 23.64 12.19
N GLU A 689 -22.96 24.76 12.33
CA GLU A 689 -22.37 26.10 12.53
C GLU A 689 -22.00 26.37 13.99
N GLN A 690 -22.46 25.52 14.93
CA GLN A 690 -22.15 25.66 16.35
C GLN A 690 -20.77 25.10 16.66
N ASN A 691 -19.94 25.91 17.33
CA ASN A 691 -18.64 25.45 17.82
C ASN A 691 -18.83 24.32 18.84
N PRO A 692 -17.97 23.30 18.85
CA PRO A 692 -18.02 22.25 19.86
C PRO A 692 -17.81 22.84 21.27
N ILE A 693 -18.76 22.60 22.16
CA ILE A 693 -18.83 23.19 23.52
C ILE A 693 -18.25 22.23 24.58
N GLY A 694 -18.07 20.96 24.24
CA GLY A 694 -17.70 19.93 25.22
C GLY A 694 -16.25 20.01 25.70
N THR A 695 -15.99 19.57 26.93
CA THR A 695 -14.67 19.62 27.58
C THR A 695 -13.62 18.77 26.86
N LEU A 696 -14.04 17.70 26.17
CA LEU A 696 -13.15 16.85 25.36
C LEU A 696 -12.80 17.48 24.01
N ALA A 697 -13.47 18.57 23.62
CA ALA A 697 -13.17 19.31 22.40
C ALA A 697 -11.94 20.22 22.52
N GLN A 698 -11.45 20.47 23.74
CA GLN A 698 -10.34 21.38 23.96
C GLN A 698 -9.04 20.85 23.33
N GLY A 699 -8.50 21.60 22.37
CA GLY A 699 -7.27 21.25 21.65
C GLY A 699 -7.48 20.28 20.48
N LEU A 700 -8.73 19.92 20.15
CA LEU A 700 -9.04 19.19 18.92
C LEU A 700 -8.98 20.12 17.71
N PRO A 701 -8.51 19.61 16.55
CA PRO A 701 -8.59 20.35 15.30
C PRO A 701 -10.05 20.58 14.90
N THR A 702 -10.36 21.83 14.54
CA THR A 702 -11.70 22.27 14.13
C THR A 702 -11.82 22.48 12.62
N ASP A 703 -10.71 22.45 11.89
CA ASP A 703 -10.71 22.60 10.44
C ASP A 703 -11.23 21.34 9.74
N ASN A 704 -12.11 21.55 8.78
CA ASN A 704 -12.68 20.50 7.94
C ASN A 704 -11.70 20.12 6.85
N MET A 705 -10.99 19.01 7.06
CA MET A 705 -9.93 18.55 6.15
C MET A 705 -10.43 18.23 4.73
N PHE A 706 -11.73 17.97 4.54
CA PHE A 706 -12.30 17.75 3.21
C PHE A 706 -12.45 19.02 2.37
N THR A 707 -12.52 20.18 3.03
CA THR A 707 -12.72 21.49 2.36
C THR A 707 -11.46 22.34 2.39
N THR A 708 -10.58 22.13 3.38
CA THR A 708 -9.31 22.83 3.51
C THR A 708 -8.20 22.11 2.75
N SER A 709 -7.18 22.87 2.35
CA SER A 709 -5.95 22.36 1.74
C SER A 709 -4.75 22.78 2.56
N LYS A 710 -3.70 21.95 2.58
CA LYS A 710 -2.38 22.40 3.01
C LYS A 710 -1.88 23.47 2.05
N ASP A 711 -1.01 24.36 2.53
CA ASP A 711 -0.46 25.43 1.70
C ASP A 711 0.25 24.89 0.46
N GLU A 712 0.92 23.74 0.58
CA GLU A 712 1.61 23.06 -0.53
C GLU A 712 0.63 22.47 -1.57
N ASP A 713 -0.59 22.12 -1.15
CA ASP A 713 -1.61 21.49 -1.99
C ASP A 713 -2.58 22.52 -2.62
N LYS A 714 -2.62 23.76 -2.10
CA LYS A 714 -3.53 24.82 -2.59
C LYS A 714 -3.36 25.11 -4.09
N GLN A 715 -2.16 24.93 -4.62
CA GLN A 715 -1.90 25.08 -6.06
C GLN A 715 -2.70 24.10 -6.92
N PHE A 716 -3.19 23.00 -6.35
CA PHE A 716 -3.97 21.98 -7.04
C PHE A 716 -5.49 22.14 -6.85
N ASP A 717 -5.94 23.15 -6.09
CA ASP A 717 -7.37 23.38 -5.87
C ASP A 717 -8.12 23.88 -7.11
N VAL A 718 -7.39 24.30 -8.13
CA VAL A 718 -7.93 24.63 -9.45
C VAL A 718 -8.47 23.42 -10.19
N PHE A 719 -8.05 22.21 -9.80
CA PHE A 719 -8.45 20.98 -10.45
C PHE A 719 -9.86 20.54 -10.01
N PRO A 720 -10.70 19.96 -10.91
CA PRO A 720 -12.04 19.48 -10.58
C PRO A 720 -12.09 18.52 -9.38
N GLU A 721 -11.01 17.81 -9.12
CA GLU A 721 -10.75 16.90 -8.01
C GLU A 721 -10.97 17.58 -6.65
N ALA A 722 -10.59 18.86 -6.51
CA ALA A 722 -10.82 19.60 -5.27
C ALA A 722 -12.31 19.81 -4.99
N ASN A 723 -13.12 20.02 -6.04
CA ASN A 723 -14.58 20.10 -5.90
C ASN A 723 -15.21 18.73 -5.59
N LEU A 724 -14.60 17.63 -6.08
CA LEU A 724 -15.07 16.28 -5.78
C LEU A 724 -14.95 15.95 -4.30
N ARG A 725 -13.88 16.39 -3.63
CA ARG A 725 -13.71 16.20 -2.17
C ARG A 725 -14.57 17.14 -1.33
N ALA A 726 -14.79 18.38 -1.77
CA ALA A 726 -15.50 19.36 -0.95
C ALA A 726 -17.01 19.13 -0.87
N GLY A 727 -17.65 18.68 -1.97
CA GLY A 727 -19.10 18.50 -2.02
C GLY A 727 -19.59 17.15 -1.45
N PRO A 728 -20.84 17.07 -0.97
CA PRO A 728 -21.42 15.81 -0.52
C PRO A 728 -21.61 14.81 -1.67
N ILE A 729 -21.64 13.51 -1.34
CA ILE A 729 -21.95 12.43 -2.28
C ILE A 729 -23.47 12.26 -2.36
N TYR A 730 -24.14 12.15 -1.22
CA TYR A 730 -25.58 12.14 -1.09
C TYR A 730 -26.05 13.50 -0.58
N LYS A 731 -26.52 14.35 -1.51
CA LYS A 731 -27.10 15.64 -1.14
C LYS A 731 -28.60 15.48 -0.90
N THR A 732 -29.04 15.76 0.32
CA THR A 732 -30.47 15.84 0.64
C THR A 732 -31.11 17.06 -0.03
N ALA A 733 -32.37 16.92 -0.44
CA ALA A 733 -33.14 18.05 -0.92
C ALA A 733 -33.58 18.93 0.27
N PRO A 734 -33.66 20.27 0.13
CA PRO A 734 -33.99 21.17 1.24
C PRO A 734 -35.33 20.91 1.94
N ILE A 735 -36.27 20.23 1.25
CA ILE A 735 -37.56 19.81 1.82
C ILE A 735 -37.39 18.86 3.01
N TYR A 736 -36.25 18.18 3.11
CA TYR A 736 -35.91 17.22 4.15
C TYR A 736 -35.08 17.80 5.30
N ASP A 737 -34.70 19.07 5.20
CA ASP A 737 -33.93 19.76 6.23
C ASP A 737 -34.84 20.44 7.27
N SER A 738 -36.12 20.66 6.93
CA SER A 738 -37.10 21.35 7.79
C SER A 738 -38.54 20.88 7.52
N GLY A 739 -39.43 21.10 8.49
CA GLY A 739 -40.85 20.77 8.35
C GLY A 739 -41.18 19.30 8.64
N PRO A 740 -42.34 18.79 8.18
CA PRO A 740 -42.84 17.46 8.54
C PRO A 740 -42.04 16.30 7.94
N TYR A 741 -41.22 16.58 6.91
CA TYR A 741 -40.34 15.60 6.28
C TYR A 741 -38.91 15.65 6.83
N ARG A 742 -38.66 16.43 7.88
CA ARG A 742 -37.38 16.46 8.57
C ARG A 742 -37.13 15.08 9.18
N PHE A 743 -35.96 14.52 8.90
CA PHE A 743 -35.56 13.26 9.51
C PHE A 743 -34.93 13.48 10.87
N ASP A 744 -35.30 12.61 11.80
CA ASP A 744 -34.72 12.47 13.13
C ASP A 744 -34.19 11.04 13.29
N PRO A 745 -32.98 10.85 13.85
CA PRO A 745 -32.40 9.53 14.02
C PRO A 745 -33.23 8.74 15.04
N GLN A 746 -33.71 7.58 14.60
CA GLN A 746 -34.55 6.70 15.41
C GLN A 746 -33.73 6.09 16.56
N THR A 747 -34.25 6.16 17.78
CA THR A 747 -33.68 5.46 18.93
C THR A 747 -34.11 4.00 18.91
N GLY A 748 -33.44 3.14 19.69
CA GLY A 748 -33.88 1.73 19.80
C GLY A 748 -35.30 1.58 20.35
N MET A 749 -35.78 2.52 21.15
CA MET A 749 -37.17 2.54 21.61
C MET A 749 -38.14 2.80 20.45
N ASP A 750 -37.79 3.70 19.53
CA ASP A 750 -38.61 4.00 18.35
C ASP A 750 -38.68 2.76 17.43
N ILE A 751 -37.54 2.09 17.21
CA ILE A 751 -37.46 0.85 16.42
C ILE A 751 -38.30 -0.25 17.05
N ASN A 752 -38.20 -0.45 18.37
CA ASN A 752 -38.99 -1.46 19.07
C ASN A 752 -40.50 -1.15 18.99
N GLN A 753 -40.88 0.12 19.09
CA GLN A 753 -42.27 0.54 18.90
C GLN A 753 -42.75 0.28 17.47
N GLU A 754 -41.93 0.58 16.46
CA GLU A 754 -42.23 0.31 15.05
C GLU A 754 -42.44 -1.19 14.79
N LEU A 755 -41.54 -2.04 15.28
CA LEU A 755 -41.66 -3.51 15.16
C LEU A 755 -42.92 -4.05 15.84
N ASN A 756 -43.26 -3.58 17.04
CA ASN A 756 -44.48 -3.99 17.73
C ASN A 756 -45.75 -3.55 16.99
N ASN A 757 -45.74 -2.35 16.41
CA ASN A 757 -46.85 -1.88 15.57
C ASN A 757 -47.01 -2.76 14.32
N CYS A 758 -45.90 -3.11 13.67
CA CYS A 758 -45.89 -3.99 12.50
C CYS A 758 -46.39 -5.40 12.81
N ARG A 759 -45.97 -5.98 13.95
CA ARG A 759 -46.51 -7.27 14.43
C ARG A 759 -48.02 -7.18 14.65
N GLY A 760 -48.50 -6.13 15.32
CA GLY A 760 -49.93 -5.91 15.53
C GLY A 760 -50.72 -5.83 14.22
N LEU A 761 -50.18 -5.17 13.20
CA LEU A 761 -50.79 -5.10 11.86
C LEU A 761 -50.84 -6.46 11.14
N GLN A 762 -49.87 -7.35 11.39
CA GLN A 762 -49.83 -8.70 10.81
C GLN A 762 -50.78 -9.67 11.54
N GLU A 763 -50.91 -9.56 12.86
CA GLU A 763 -51.68 -10.49 13.70
C GLU A 763 -53.17 -10.13 13.84
N ASP A 764 -53.53 -8.85 13.77
CA ASP A 764 -54.85 -8.38 14.18
C ASP A 764 -55.83 -8.24 12.99
N VAL A 765 -56.64 -9.29 12.78
CA VAL A 765 -57.68 -9.37 11.72
C VAL A 765 -58.78 -8.31 11.91
N SER A 766 -58.94 -7.75 13.11
CA SER A 766 -60.00 -6.81 13.47
C SER A 766 -59.77 -5.37 12.99
N LEU A 767 -58.51 -4.97 12.77
CA LEU A 767 -58.11 -3.65 12.24
C LEU A 767 -58.46 -3.45 10.75
N ASN A 768 -58.92 -4.50 10.06
CA ASN A 768 -59.33 -4.49 8.65
C ASN A 768 -60.85 -4.37 8.42
N LEU A 769 -61.65 -4.17 9.48
CA LEU A 769 -63.11 -4.17 9.38
C LEU A 769 -63.71 -2.86 8.80
N GLN A 770 -62.94 -1.77 8.74
CA GLN A 770 -63.34 -0.52 8.06
C GLN A 770 -62.51 -0.27 6.79
N PRO A 771 -63.14 -0.06 5.62
CA PRO A 771 -62.43 -0.04 4.33
C PRO A 771 -61.41 1.11 4.18
N PHE A 772 -61.63 2.26 4.82
CA PHE A 772 -60.67 3.38 4.79
C PHE A 772 -59.47 3.15 5.72
N GLN A 773 -59.67 2.58 6.90
CA GLN A 773 -58.59 2.27 7.83
C GLN A 773 -57.75 1.08 7.34
N SER A 774 -58.39 0.07 6.74
CA SER A 774 -57.72 -1.05 6.09
C SER A 774 -56.73 -0.58 5.01
N ASN A 775 -57.13 0.36 4.15
CA ASN A 775 -56.25 0.89 3.10
C ASN A 775 -55.08 1.69 3.68
N ALA A 776 -55.32 2.50 4.73
CA ALA A 776 -54.27 3.25 5.40
C ALA A 776 -53.26 2.34 6.12
N ASN A 777 -53.75 1.30 6.79
CA ASN A 777 -52.95 0.29 7.49
C ASN A 777 -52.12 -0.55 6.50
N LEU A 778 -52.70 -0.93 5.36
CA LEU A 778 -51.99 -1.62 4.29
C LEU A 778 -50.88 -0.74 3.69
N MET A 779 -51.16 0.54 3.42
CA MET A 779 -50.18 1.49 2.91
C MET A 779 -49.05 1.75 3.92
N TYR A 780 -49.37 1.86 5.21
CA TYR A 780 -48.39 1.97 6.27
C TYR A 780 -47.49 0.72 6.35
N GLY A 781 -48.11 -0.47 6.37
CA GLY A 781 -47.41 -1.75 6.40
C GLY A 781 -46.45 -1.95 5.23
N LEU A 782 -46.89 -1.63 4.00
CA LEU A 782 -46.05 -1.72 2.80
C LEU A 782 -44.86 -0.74 2.79
N GLN A 783 -44.96 0.39 3.50
CA GLN A 783 -43.93 1.43 3.50
C GLN A 783 -42.93 1.31 4.65
N HIS A 784 -43.37 0.85 5.82
CA HIS A 784 -42.59 0.92 7.07
C HIS A 784 -42.27 -0.44 7.67
N CYS A 785 -43.09 -1.47 7.40
CA CYS A 785 -42.91 -2.77 8.05
C CYS A 785 -41.99 -3.69 7.26
N PRO A 786 -41.11 -4.45 7.96
CA PRO A 786 -40.39 -5.55 7.35
C PRO A 786 -41.37 -6.70 7.00
N ASP A 787 -40.96 -7.58 6.09
CA ASP A 787 -41.78 -8.70 5.63
C ASP A 787 -42.21 -9.62 6.78
N ASP A 788 -41.34 -9.81 7.78
CA ASP A 788 -41.62 -10.62 8.97
C ASP A 788 -41.09 -9.91 10.23
N ALA A 789 -41.92 -9.05 10.83
CA ALA A 789 -41.58 -8.33 12.05
C ALA A 789 -41.50 -9.27 13.27
N ALA A 790 -42.26 -10.36 13.27
CA ALA A 790 -42.32 -11.29 14.38
C ALA A 790 -41.01 -12.10 14.50
N SER A 791 -40.44 -12.56 13.38
CA SER A 791 -39.13 -13.23 13.41
C SER A 791 -38.02 -12.29 13.83
N ILE A 792 -38.01 -11.03 13.40
CA ILE A 792 -37.01 -10.05 13.85
C ILE A 792 -37.03 -9.89 15.37
N ILE A 793 -38.22 -9.74 15.97
CA ILE A 793 -38.35 -9.62 17.44
C ILE A 793 -37.92 -10.92 18.14
N SER A 794 -38.27 -12.08 17.58
CA SER A 794 -37.93 -13.40 18.14
C SER A 794 -36.44 -13.71 18.06
N ASP A 795 -35.82 -13.43 16.92
CA ASP A 795 -34.46 -13.86 16.57
C ASP A 795 -33.41 -12.86 17.08
N CYS A 796 -33.72 -11.56 17.06
CA CYS A 796 -32.83 -10.51 17.57
C CYS A 796 -33.09 -10.20 19.06
N GLY A 797 -34.35 -10.25 19.52
CA GLY A 797 -34.70 -9.86 20.89
C GLY A 797 -34.31 -8.42 21.19
N ASP A 798 -33.57 -8.21 22.30
CA ASP A 798 -32.99 -6.90 22.65
C ASP A 798 -31.63 -6.63 21.97
N SER A 799 -31.07 -7.60 21.22
CA SER A 799 -29.70 -7.60 20.67
C SER A 799 -29.59 -7.21 19.21
#